data_AF-A0A7Z7I8D8-F1
#
_entry.id   AF-A0A7Z7I8D8-F1
#
_cell.length_a   1.000
_cell.length_b   1.000
_cell.length_c   1.000
_cell.angle_alpha   90.00
_cell.angle_beta   90.00
_cell.angle_gamma   90.00
#
_symmetry.space_group_name_H-M   'P 1'
#
loop_
_entity.id
_entity.type
_entity.pdbx_description
1 polymer ?
#
loop_
_entity_poly.entity_id
_entity_poly.type
_entity_poly.pdbx_seq_one_letter_code
_entity_poly.pdbx_strand_id
1 'polypeptide(L)'
;MKTDLGPKPELAEHELSQDERTTLVNLRAQVDTANTRIANLEAELTKAKAEVRASSTLQARLARANADVRALRNSTSWRVTAPLRSASRVVVVLRLALQSVRLQSQARGGLGNVFRHYTAILRKEGWQGIRRRVQRVSNAGVGDANLNDGSYDAWIEQYDSLTSERLAHARDLMSAFELTPLISVIVPAYNSDEQFLTDMIQSVKDQLYPNWELCIADDHSSAPQVRTVLEREMARDSRIKVVFREQNGHISESSNSALAIAQGEYIALLDHDDLLPRHALMMVVRYINRHPDASMFYSDEDKLTPYGQRVSPYFKSDWNPELFLTQNMFSHLGVFRSAIVRAVGGFRRGFEGSQDHDLALRCAEIAGADKIVHIPHVLYHWRISPGSTAGSGSEKPYAVIAGVKAVEEHFSRTRVNAVVEQSFDQLSLLRVRYAVPVPAPLVSILIPTRDGVDLLRQCIGSVIAKTSYTQYEIIVIDNGSEKPETLAYFEHIKDASNIRVLRDDSPFNFSALNNHAAVKAKGEYLCLLNNDIEVITPDWLEEMVGIASQPGNGAVGAALWYPNDTLQHGGVLIGLGGVAGHMHSNLIRGHFGYFGRAAVTQNLSAVTAACLVIRKSIYDEVGGLDERLAVAFNDVDFCLRVRDAGYRNVWTPHAELYHHESATRGSDMLPEKYERFVKEVRWMEAQWGEALSFDPAYNPNLDTNTAVAPFSLAHPPRIDMLD
;
A
#
# COMPACT_ATOMS: atom_id res chain seq x y z
N MET A 1 -43.35 -83.43 -24.75
CA MET A 1 -44.35 -83.78 -23.73
C MET A 1 -45.07 -82.49 -23.37
N LYS A 2 -46.41 -82.46 -23.55
CA LYS A 2 -47.27 -81.32 -23.20
C LYS A 2 -47.39 -81.24 -21.67
N THR A 3 -47.17 -80.06 -21.10
CA THR A 3 -47.64 -79.66 -19.75
C THR A 3 -47.85 -78.14 -19.84
N ASP A 4 -49.03 -77.68 -20.21
CA ASP A 4 -50.19 -77.41 -19.35
C ASP A 4 -50.07 -76.05 -18.66
N LEU A 5 -50.87 -75.11 -19.18
CA LEU A 5 -50.94 -73.70 -18.81
C LEU A 5 -51.86 -73.57 -17.58
N GLY A 6 -51.25 -73.41 -16.40
CA GLY A 6 -51.93 -72.94 -15.19
C GLY A 6 -52.15 -71.41 -15.23
N PRO A 7 -53.20 -70.90 -14.55
CA PRO A 7 -53.74 -69.56 -14.79
C PRO A 7 -52.85 -68.44 -14.24
N LYS A 8 -52.83 -67.31 -14.96
CA LYS A 8 -52.19 -66.05 -14.53
C LYS A 8 -52.73 -65.63 -13.15
N PRO A 9 -51.86 -65.26 -12.18
CA PRO A 9 -52.30 -64.49 -11.03
C PRO A 9 -52.66 -63.07 -11.50
N GLU A 10 -53.90 -62.65 -11.23
CA GLU A 10 -54.28 -61.23 -11.25
C GLU A 10 -53.37 -60.48 -10.27
N LEU A 11 -52.54 -59.59 -10.80
CA LEU A 11 -51.84 -58.58 -10.01
C LEU A 11 -52.90 -57.62 -9.49
N ALA A 12 -53.29 -57.75 -8.23
CA ALA A 12 -54.02 -56.71 -7.53
C ALA A 12 -53.16 -55.43 -7.56
N GLU A 13 -53.62 -54.41 -8.29
CA GLU A 13 -53.04 -53.07 -8.25
C GLU A 13 -53.22 -52.53 -6.83
N HIS A 14 -52.15 -52.59 -6.03
CA HIS A 14 -52.12 -51.95 -4.73
C HIS A 14 -52.12 -50.43 -4.98
N GLU A 15 -53.29 -49.79 -4.83
CA GLU A 15 -53.36 -48.33 -4.91
C GLU A 15 -52.50 -47.73 -3.80
N LEU A 16 -51.40 -47.08 -4.18
CA LEU A 16 -50.51 -46.35 -3.27
C LEU A 16 -51.33 -45.36 -2.45
N SER A 17 -51.19 -45.41 -1.12
CA SER A 17 -51.82 -44.46 -0.21
C SER A 17 -51.37 -43.02 -0.52
N GLN A 18 -52.17 -42.02 -0.13
CA GLN A 18 -51.83 -40.61 -0.38
C GLN A 18 -50.44 -40.22 0.16
N ASP A 19 -50.02 -40.83 1.28
CA ASP A 19 -48.75 -40.54 1.94
C ASP A 19 -47.56 -41.14 1.15
N GLU A 20 -47.73 -42.34 0.59
CA GLU A 20 -46.73 -42.98 -0.29
C GLU A 20 -46.58 -42.23 -1.62
N ARG A 21 -47.68 -41.70 -2.17
CA ARG A 21 -47.63 -40.86 -3.39
C ARG A 21 -46.89 -39.55 -3.14
N THR A 22 -47.14 -38.89 -2.01
CA THR A 22 -46.44 -37.66 -1.61
C THR A 22 -44.94 -37.93 -1.40
N THR A 23 -44.62 -39.05 -0.74
CA THR A 23 -43.23 -39.48 -0.51
C THR A 23 -42.50 -39.76 -1.83
N LEU A 24 -43.16 -40.45 -2.77
CA LEU A 24 -42.60 -40.71 -4.09
C LEU A 24 -42.37 -39.44 -4.90
N VAL A 25 -43.26 -38.45 -4.84
CA VAL A 25 -43.09 -37.15 -5.50
C VAL A 25 -41.89 -36.40 -4.92
N ASN A 26 -41.75 -36.38 -3.59
CA ASN A 26 -40.63 -35.72 -2.92
C ASN A 26 -39.28 -36.40 -3.21
N LEU A 27 -39.23 -37.73 -3.19
CA LEU A 27 -38.02 -38.47 -3.58
C LEU A 27 -37.65 -38.21 -5.04
N ARG A 28 -38.63 -38.12 -5.94
CA ARG A 28 -38.38 -37.83 -7.35
C ARG A 28 -37.83 -36.42 -7.55
N ALA A 29 -38.37 -35.43 -6.85
CA ALA A 29 -37.84 -34.06 -6.85
C ALA A 29 -36.40 -33.98 -6.28
N GLN A 30 -36.08 -34.76 -5.24
CA GLN A 30 -34.72 -34.85 -4.70
C GLN A 30 -33.75 -35.51 -5.69
N VAL A 31 -34.18 -36.58 -6.37
CA VAL A 31 -33.39 -37.24 -7.41
C VAL A 31 -33.15 -36.29 -8.59
N ASP A 32 -34.16 -35.53 -9.03
CA ASP A 32 -34.02 -34.56 -10.12
C ASP A 32 -33.06 -33.41 -9.72
N THR A 33 -33.14 -32.95 -8.48
CA THR A 33 -32.21 -31.94 -7.94
C THR A 33 -30.77 -32.47 -7.86
N ALA A 34 -30.59 -33.72 -7.41
CA ALA A 34 -29.28 -34.36 -7.35
C ALA A 34 -28.69 -34.56 -8.75
N ASN A 35 -29.50 -35.00 -9.72
CA ASN A 35 -29.09 -35.16 -11.11
C ASN A 35 -28.67 -33.82 -11.74
N THR A 36 -29.41 -32.74 -11.46
CA THR A 36 -29.05 -31.39 -11.90
C THR A 36 -27.71 -30.95 -11.31
N ARG A 37 -27.47 -31.25 -10.02
CA ARG A 37 -26.21 -30.92 -9.35
C ARG A 37 -25.03 -31.72 -9.89
N ILE A 38 -25.23 -33.00 -10.20
CA ILE A 38 -24.21 -33.85 -10.84
C ILE A 38 -23.85 -33.30 -12.22
N ALA A 39 -24.83 -32.94 -13.04
CA ALA A 39 -24.60 -32.35 -14.36
C ALA A 39 -23.80 -31.03 -14.28
N ASN A 40 -24.10 -30.17 -13.29
CA ASN A 40 -23.35 -28.93 -13.07
C ASN A 40 -21.91 -29.21 -12.64
N LEU A 41 -21.69 -30.16 -11.73
CA LEU A 41 -20.34 -30.55 -11.29
C LEU A 41 -19.52 -31.19 -12.42
N GLU A 42 -20.15 -31.96 -13.30
CA GLU A 42 -19.48 -32.52 -14.49
C GLU A 42 -19.08 -31.43 -15.49
N ALA A 43 -19.90 -30.39 -15.65
CA ALA A 43 -19.57 -29.22 -16.46
C ALA A 43 -18.41 -28.41 -15.86
N GLU A 44 -18.43 -28.17 -14.55
CA GLU A 44 -17.33 -27.49 -13.83
C GLU A 44 -16.03 -28.28 -13.88
N LEU A 45 -16.08 -29.60 -13.68
CA LEU A 45 -14.92 -30.48 -13.77
C LEU A 45 -14.32 -30.48 -15.19
N THR A 46 -15.18 -30.40 -16.21
CA THR A 46 -14.75 -30.29 -17.61
C THR A 46 -14.05 -28.96 -17.88
N LYS A 47 -14.60 -27.85 -17.36
CA LYS A 47 -13.98 -26.52 -17.43
C LYS A 47 -12.64 -26.47 -16.72
N ALA A 48 -12.56 -26.97 -15.48
CA ALA A 48 -11.32 -27.04 -14.70
C ALA A 48 -10.25 -27.91 -15.39
N LYS A 49 -10.63 -29.06 -15.98
CA LYS A 49 -9.71 -29.89 -16.78
C LYS A 49 -9.20 -29.17 -18.03
N ALA A 50 -10.03 -28.33 -18.66
CA ALA A 50 -9.60 -27.51 -19.80
C ALA A 50 -8.62 -26.41 -19.38
N GLU A 51 -8.85 -25.76 -18.24
CA GLU A 51 -7.96 -24.74 -17.66
C GLU A 51 -6.61 -25.33 -17.24
N VAL A 52 -6.59 -26.51 -16.60
CA VAL A 52 -5.34 -27.22 -16.27
C VAL A 52 -4.55 -27.60 -17.53
N ARG A 53 -5.24 -28.05 -18.58
CA ARG A 53 -4.59 -28.33 -19.88
C ARG A 53 -4.03 -27.05 -20.52
N ALA A 54 -4.77 -25.95 -20.50
CA ALA A 54 -4.30 -24.66 -20.99
C ALA A 54 -3.07 -24.16 -20.21
N SER A 55 -3.08 -24.28 -18.88
CA SER A 55 -1.96 -23.93 -18.00
C SER A 55 -0.73 -24.78 -18.26
N SER A 56 -0.89 -26.11 -18.41
CA SER A 56 0.22 -27.01 -18.78
C SER A 56 0.82 -26.68 -20.16
N THR A 57 -0.02 -26.25 -21.12
CA THR A 57 0.43 -25.83 -22.46
C THR A 57 1.19 -24.50 -22.40
N LEU A 58 0.76 -23.56 -21.55
CA LEU A 58 1.46 -22.31 -21.28
C LEU A 58 2.79 -22.55 -20.57
N GLN A 59 2.84 -23.44 -19.57
CA GLN A 59 4.07 -23.82 -18.89
C GLN A 59 5.07 -24.48 -19.84
N ALA A 60 4.61 -25.34 -20.75
CA ALA A 60 5.46 -25.93 -21.79
C ALA A 60 5.99 -24.88 -22.77
N ARG A 61 5.16 -23.90 -23.17
CA ARG A 61 5.59 -22.77 -24.01
C ARG A 61 6.58 -21.87 -23.29
N LEU A 62 6.38 -21.59 -22.00
CA LEU A 62 7.29 -20.80 -21.17
C LEU A 62 8.63 -21.51 -20.99
N ALA A 63 8.63 -22.83 -20.73
CA ALA A 63 9.84 -23.63 -20.64
C ALA A 63 10.62 -23.62 -21.96
N ARG A 64 9.93 -23.72 -23.10
CA ARG A 64 10.53 -23.65 -24.43
C ARG A 64 11.09 -22.26 -24.74
N ALA A 65 10.34 -21.20 -24.47
CA ALA A 65 10.81 -19.82 -24.62
C ALA A 65 12.03 -19.54 -23.73
N ASN A 66 12.04 -20.04 -22.49
CA ASN A 66 13.20 -19.93 -21.58
C ASN A 66 14.42 -20.75 -22.05
N ALA A 67 14.20 -21.88 -22.71
CA ALA A 67 15.27 -22.64 -23.35
C ALA A 67 15.82 -21.90 -24.58
N ASP A 68 14.96 -21.30 -25.40
CA ASP A 68 15.33 -20.51 -26.58
C ASP A 68 16.08 -19.23 -26.17
N VAL A 69 15.64 -18.54 -25.11
CA VAL A 69 16.35 -17.40 -24.52
C VAL A 69 17.72 -17.81 -23.98
N ARG A 70 17.84 -18.97 -23.33
CA ARG A 70 19.14 -19.50 -22.87
C ARG A 70 20.05 -19.86 -24.05
N ALA A 71 19.52 -20.49 -25.09
CA ALA A 71 20.26 -20.83 -26.30
C ALA A 71 20.74 -19.57 -27.04
N LEU A 72 19.89 -18.54 -27.15
CA LEU A 72 20.26 -17.23 -27.70
C LEU A 72 21.33 -16.56 -26.84
N ARG A 73 21.19 -16.55 -25.51
CA ARG A 73 22.19 -15.96 -24.58
C ARG A 73 23.55 -16.67 -24.63
N ASN A 74 23.56 -17.97 -24.91
CA ASN A 74 24.78 -18.77 -25.02
C ASN A 74 25.35 -18.85 -26.45
N SER A 75 24.64 -18.31 -27.44
CA SER A 75 25.07 -18.33 -28.85
C SER A 75 26.32 -17.47 -29.08
N THR A 76 27.15 -17.88 -30.03
CA THR A 76 28.37 -17.17 -30.46
C THR A 76 28.05 -15.76 -30.97
N SER A 77 26.94 -15.56 -31.68
CA SER A 77 26.50 -14.23 -32.14
C SER A 77 26.14 -13.30 -30.98
N TRP A 78 25.54 -13.81 -29.91
CA TRP A 78 25.25 -13.04 -28.70
C TRP A 78 26.52 -12.66 -27.94
N ARG A 79 27.50 -13.56 -27.83
CA ARG A 79 28.79 -13.29 -27.18
C ARG A 79 29.64 -12.30 -27.97
N VAL A 80 29.65 -12.40 -29.30
CA VAL A 80 30.43 -11.52 -30.20
C VAL A 80 29.83 -10.10 -30.30
N THR A 81 28.52 -9.95 -30.17
CA THR A 81 27.84 -8.64 -30.18
C THR A 81 27.74 -7.97 -28.81
N ALA A 82 28.25 -8.59 -27.73
CA ALA A 82 28.24 -8.01 -26.39
C ALA A 82 28.92 -6.63 -26.27
N PRO A 83 30.05 -6.34 -26.95
CA PRO A 83 30.67 -5.01 -26.94
C PRO A 83 29.81 -3.95 -27.64
N LEU A 84 29.18 -4.31 -28.77
CA LEU A 84 28.31 -3.41 -29.55
C LEU A 84 27.01 -3.06 -28.81
N ARG A 85 26.48 -3.98 -28.00
CA ARG A 85 25.28 -3.76 -27.17
C ARG A 85 25.57 -2.99 -25.89
N SER A 86 26.82 -3.02 -25.44
CA SER A 86 27.31 -2.13 -24.39
C SER A 86 27.44 -0.70 -24.94
N ALA A 87 27.86 -0.54 -26.20
CA ALA A 87 27.94 0.75 -26.88
C ALA A 87 26.54 1.36 -27.18
N SER A 88 25.54 0.57 -27.57
CA SER A 88 24.16 1.10 -27.74
C SER A 88 23.53 1.54 -26.42
N ARG A 89 23.82 0.84 -25.31
CA ARG A 89 23.46 1.29 -23.95
C ARG A 89 24.17 2.59 -23.56
N VAL A 90 25.44 2.77 -23.96
CA VAL A 90 26.18 4.02 -23.74
C VAL A 90 25.59 5.17 -24.58
N VAL A 91 25.13 4.93 -25.81
CA VAL A 91 24.46 5.94 -26.64
C VAL A 91 23.09 6.34 -26.06
N VAL A 92 22.31 5.37 -25.55
CA VAL A 92 21.04 5.66 -24.87
C VAL A 92 21.29 6.41 -23.57
N VAL A 93 22.26 6.00 -22.75
CA VAL A 93 22.65 6.70 -21.52
C VAL A 93 23.20 8.10 -21.82
N LEU A 94 23.96 8.30 -22.90
CA LEU A 94 24.45 9.62 -23.32
C LEU A 94 23.31 10.52 -23.84
N ARG A 95 22.34 9.97 -24.59
CA ARG A 95 21.13 10.72 -25.00
C ARG A 95 20.29 11.13 -23.80
N LEU A 96 20.06 10.21 -22.86
CA LEU A 96 19.30 10.46 -21.63
C LEU A 96 20.03 11.44 -20.71
N ALA A 97 21.37 11.32 -20.60
CA ALA A 97 22.20 12.28 -19.89
C ALA A 97 22.14 13.67 -20.54
N LEU A 98 22.22 13.76 -21.87
CA LEU A 98 22.08 15.04 -22.60
C LEU A 98 20.68 15.65 -22.45
N GLN A 99 19.62 14.85 -22.46
CA GLN A 99 18.26 15.30 -22.15
C GLN A 99 18.13 15.80 -20.71
N SER A 100 18.66 15.07 -19.73
CA SER A 100 18.65 15.48 -18.32
C SER A 100 19.47 16.75 -18.08
N VAL A 101 20.60 16.94 -18.76
CA VAL A 101 21.42 18.17 -18.66
C VAL A 101 20.69 19.36 -19.27
N ARG A 102 19.97 19.16 -20.39
CA ARG A 102 19.17 20.22 -21.03
C ARG A 102 17.99 20.65 -20.14
N LEU A 103 17.27 19.69 -19.57
CA LEU A 103 16.15 19.90 -18.65
C LEU A 103 16.61 20.52 -17.32
N GLN A 104 17.72 20.05 -16.75
CA GLN A 104 18.27 20.60 -15.51
C GLN A 104 18.94 21.97 -15.71
N SER A 105 19.46 22.27 -16.91
CA SER A 105 19.97 23.61 -17.23
C SER A 105 18.85 24.65 -17.25
N GLN A 106 17.63 24.25 -17.65
CA GLN A 106 16.44 25.10 -17.60
C GLN A 106 15.90 25.24 -16.17
N ALA A 107 15.87 24.15 -15.39
CA ALA A 107 15.36 24.16 -14.01
C ALA A 107 16.30 24.86 -13.00
N ARG A 108 17.62 24.84 -13.22
CA ARG A 108 18.62 25.36 -12.27
C ARG A 108 19.34 26.63 -12.74
N GLY A 109 18.83 27.30 -13.78
CA GLY A 109 19.35 28.59 -14.23
C GLY A 109 20.76 28.54 -14.84
N GLY A 110 21.12 27.44 -15.51
CA GLY A 110 22.36 27.33 -16.29
C GLY A 110 23.26 26.12 -15.96
N LEU A 111 24.17 25.81 -16.89
CA LEU A 111 25.03 24.62 -16.86
C LEU A 111 26.01 24.57 -15.67
N GLY A 112 26.41 25.73 -15.13
CA GLY A 112 27.31 25.80 -13.97
C GLY A 112 26.69 25.24 -12.68
N ASN A 113 25.38 25.37 -12.51
CA ASN A 113 24.66 24.84 -11.34
C ASN A 113 24.40 23.34 -11.47
N VAL A 114 24.18 22.87 -12.70
CA VAL A 114 24.10 21.44 -13.03
C VAL A 114 25.44 20.75 -12.74
N PHE A 115 26.56 21.35 -13.15
CA PHE A 115 27.89 20.81 -12.88
C PHE A 115 28.20 20.73 -11.38
N ARG A 116 27.87 21.77 -10.60
CA ARG A 116 28.01 21.76 -9.14
C ARG A 116 27.17 20.68 -8.46
N HIS A 117 25.94 20.46 -8.95
CA HIS A 117 25.05 19.42 -8.42
C HIS A 117 25.58 18.00 -8.69
N TYR A 118 25.97 17.69 -9.93
CA TYR A 118 26.52 16.38 -10.26
C TYR A 118 27.91 16.13 -9.64
N THR A 119 28.72 17.18 -9.46
CA THR A 119 30.00 17.04 -8.72
C THR A 119 29.79 16.81 -7.23
N ALA A 120 28.75 17.40 -6.62
CA ALA A 120 28.37 17.10 -5.24
C ALA A 120 27.88 15.64 -5.08
N ILE A 121 27.06 15.16 -6.02
CA ILE A 121 26.62 13.74 -6.05
C ILE A 121 27.80 12.81 -6.27
N LEU A 122 28.70 13.13 -7.21
CA LEU A 122 29.90 12.32 -7.45
C LEU A 122 30.80 12.25 -6.20
N ARG A 123 30.89 13.34 -5.42
CA ARG A 123 31.65 13.38 -4.15
C ARG A 123 30.98 12.60 -3.02
N LYS A 124 29.64 12.59 -2.94
CA LYS A 124 28.87 11.97 -1.85
C LYS A 124 28.55 10.49 -2.12
N GLU A 125 28.28 10.12 -3.36
CA GLU A 125 27.70 8.83 -3.75
C GLU A 125 28.45 8.13 -4.91
N GLY A 126 29.49 8.77 -5.46
CA GLY A 126 30.30 8.22 -6.55
C GLY A 126 29.58 8.02 -7.89
N TRP A 127 30.24 7.34 -8.82
CA TRP A 127 29.68 7.03 -10.15
C TRP A 127 28.45 6.09 -10.09
N GLN A 128 28.29 5.34 -9.01
CA GLN A 128 27.12 4.49 -8.80
C GLN A 128 25.86 5.30 -8.46
N GLY A 129 25.97 6.39 -7.67
CA GLY A 129 24.85 7.29 -7.37
C GLY A 129 24.28 7.97 -8.60
N ILE A 130 25.14 8.39 -9.54
CA ILE A 130 24.72 8.97 -10.83
C ILE A 130 23.99 7.93 -11.69
N ARG A 131 24.50 6.70 -11.76
CA ARG A 131 23.91 5.62 -12.56
C ARG A 131 22.53 5.18 -12.05
N ARG A 132 22.32 5.13 -10.73
CA ARG A 132 21.02 4.81 -10.10
C ARG A 132 19.94 5.82 -10.49
N ARG A 133 20.26 7.11 -10.51
CA ARG A 133 19.30 8.17 -10.85
C ARG A 133 18.94 8.17 -12.35
N VAL A 134 19.90 7.93 -13.24
CA VAL A 134 19.65 7.85 -14.69
C VAL A 134 18.80 6.63 -15.07
N GLN A 135 18.95 5.49 -14.39
CA GLN A 135 18.14 4.30 -14.63
C GLN A 135 16.71 4.39 -14.06
N ARG A 136 16.48 5.19 -13.00
CA ARG A 136 15.15 5.43 -12.41
C ARG A 136 14.25 6.35 -13.27
N VAL A 137 14.82 7.18 -14.13
CA VAL A 137 14.10 8.17 -14.95
C VAL A 137 13.43 7.55 -16.19
N SER A 138 13.87 6.37 -16.66
CA SER A 138 13.41 5.84 -17.96
C SER A 138 12.11 5.02 -17.93
N ASN A 139 11.63 4.60 -16.75
CA ASN A 139 10.47 3.69 -16.62
C ASN A 139 9.43 4.15 -15.55
N ALA A 140 9.42 5.43 -15.18
CA ALA A 140 8.62 5.94 -14.07
C ALA A 140 7.25 6.47 -14.53
N GLY A 141 6.20 5.67 -14.41
CA GLY A 141 4.84 6.15 -14.19
C GLY A 141 4.43 5.85 -12.74
N VAL A 142 3.82 6.81 -12.05
CA VAL A 142 3.06 6.52 -10.80
C VAL A 142 1.72 5.98 -11.25
N GLY A 143 1.41 4.74 -10.88
CA GLY A 143 0.17 4.06 -11.27
C GLY A 143 0.35 2.71 -11.99
N ASP A 144 1.55 2.12 -11.96
CA ASP A 144 1.87 0.88 -12.68
C ASP A 144 1.30 -0.41 -12.03
N ALA A 145 0.11 -0.32 -11.42
CA ALA A 145 -0.77 -1.47 -11.46
C ALA A 145 -1.31 -1.51 -12.90
N ASN A 146 -0.98 -2.56 -13.65
CA ASN A 146 -1.58 -2.85 -14.95
C ASN A 146 -3.09 -3.14 -14.77
N LEU A 147 -3.86 -2.16 -14.28
CA LEU A 147 -5.30 -2.14 -14.38
C LEU A 147 -5.60 -1.81 -15.83
N ASN A 148 -5.72 -2.84 -16.64
CA ASN A 148 -6.08 -2.69 -18.05
C ASN A 148 -7.41 -1.92 -18.11
N ASP A 149 -7.47 -0.77 -18.78
CA ASP A 149 -8.59 0.19 -18.67
C ASP A 149 -9.98 -0.45 -18.86
N GLY A 150 -10.09 -1.45 -19.75
CA GLY A 150 -11.35 -2.18 -19.97
C GLY A 150 -11.84 -3.04 -18.79
N SER A 151 -10.99 -3.31 -17.79
CA SER A 151 -11.39 -3.98 -16.54
C SER A 151 -12.03 -3.03 -15.54
N TYR A 152 -11.68 -1.73 -15.58
CA TYR A 152 -12.22 -0.76 -14.64
C TYR A 152 -13.61 -0.25 -15.07
N ASP A 153 -13.84 -0.03 -16.37
CA ASP A 153 -15.17 0.34 -16.88
C ASP A 153 -16.24 -0.71 -16.49
N ALA A 154 -15.93 -2.00 -16.68
CA ALA A 154 -16.82 -3.10 -16.30
C ALA A 154 -17.03 -3.17 -14.77
N TRP A 155 -15.98 -2.87 -14.00
CA TRP A 155 -16.07 -2.78 -12.55
C TRP A 155 -16.98 -1.62 -12.11
N ILE A 156 -16.87 -0.45 -12.74
CA ILE A 156 -17.74 0.71 -12.47
C ILE A 156 -19.20 0.37 -12.81
N GLU A 157 -19.45 -0.20 -13.99
CA GLU A 157 -20.81 -0.56 -14.42
C GLU A 157 -21.50 -1.46 -13.40
N GLN A 158 -20.78 -2.44 -12.85
CA GLN A 158 -21.33 -3.41 -11.92
C GLN A 158 -21.39 -2.89 -10.48
N TYR A 159 -20.34 -2.22 -10.00
CA TYR A 159 -20.14 -1.97 -8.57
C TYR A 159 -20.20 -0.50 -8.17
N ASP A 160 -19.96 0.46 -9.07
CA ASP A 160 -19.85 1.88 -8.74
C ASP A 160 -20.78 2.79 -9.56
N SER A 161 -21.86 2.20 -10.09
CA SER A 161 -22.90 2.90 -10.86
C SER A 161 -24.16 3.11 -10.02
N LEU A 162 -24.67 4.34 -9.98
CA LEU A 162 -25.93 4.71 -9.33
C LEU A 162 -27.15 4.29 -10.16
N THR A 163 -27.53 3.01 -10.06
CA THR A 163 -28.78 2.52 -10.65
C THR A 163 -30.02 3.10 -9.96
N SER A 164 -31.20 2.93 -10.55
CA SER A 164 -32.47 3.35 -9.93
C SER A 164 -32.70 2.72 -8.56
N GLU A 165 -32.31 1.46 -8.38
CA GLU A 165 -32.40 0.72 -7.12
C GLU A 165 -31.43 1.30 -6.08
N ARG A 166 -30.17 1.54 -6.44
CA ARG A 166 -29.18 2.17 -5.55
C ARG A 166 -29.58 3.60 -5.18
N LEU A 167 -30.18 4.35 -6.11
CA LEU A 167 -30.72 5.68 -5.82
C LEU A 167 -31.89 5.64 -4.83
N ALA A 168 -32.75 4.62 -4.90
CA ALA A 168 -33.80 4.43 -3.90
C ALA A 168 -33.18 4.08 -2.54
N HIS A 169 -32.23 3.15 -2.51
CA HIS A 169 -31.53 2.76 -1.29
C HIS A 169 -30.79 3.94 -0.63
N ALA A 170 -30.10 4.77 -1.41
CA ALA A 170 -29.44 5.98 -0.92
C ALA A 170 -30.41 6.95 -0.22
N ARG A 171 -31.64 7.09 -0.73
CA ARG A 171 -32.68 7.92 -0.08
C ARG A 171 -33.15 7.33 1.24
N ASP A 172 -33.33 6.01 1.29
CA ASP A 172 -33.72 5.31 2.52
C ASP A 172 -32.64 5.46 3.59
N LEU A 173 -31.37 5.28 3.21
CA LEU A 173 -30.21 5.50 4.09
C LEU A 173 -30.17 6.93 4.64
N MET A 174 -30.32 7.93 3.77
CA MET A 174 -30.34 9.34 4.18
C MET A 174 -31.47 9.66 5.15
N SER A 175 -32.63 9.02 5.01
CA SER A 175 -33.77 9.22 5.91
C SER A 175 -33.49 8.76 7.35
N ALA A 176 -32.49 7.89 7.53
CA ALA A 176 -32.05 7.37 8.82
C ALA A 176 -30.86 8.13 9.43
N PHE A 177 -30.33 9.17 8.76
CA PHE A 177 -29.24 9.97 9.33
C PHE A 177 -29.71 10.78 10.54
N GLU A 178 -29.02 10.60 11.67
CA GLU A 178 -29.25 11.39 12.88
C GLU A 178 -28.51 12.73 12.80
N LEU A 179 -27.30 12.72 12.23
CA LEU A 179 -26.50 13.90 11.97
C LEU A 179 -26.67 14.33 10.52
N THR A 180 -27.17 15.55 10.31
CA THR A 180 -27.30 16.17 8.99
C THR A 180 -26.57 17.51 8.93
N PRO A 181 -25.23 17.53 9.11
CA PRO A 181 -24.47 18.76 9.16
C PRO A 181 -24.46 19.48 7.80
N LEU A 182 -24.34 20.81 7.83
CA LEU A 182 -24.06 21.59 6.64
C LEU A 182 -22.60 21.37 6.20
N ILE A 183 -22.39 20.98 4.95
CA ILE A 183 -21.05 20.87 4.34
C ILE A 183 -20.78 22.10 3.47
N SER A 184 -19.73 22.85 3.79
CA SER A 184 -19.22 23.93 2.93
C SER A 184 -18.15 23.38 1.99
N VAL A 185 -18.43 23.39 0.69
CA VAL A 185 -17.47 23.03 -0.36
C VAL A 185 -16.63 24.26 -0.70
N ILE A 186 -15.32 24.18 -0.51
CA ILE A 186 -14.36 25.28 -0.70
C ILE A 186 -13.69 25.13 -2.05
N VAL A 187 -13.85 26.14 -2.90
CA VAL A 187 -13.31 26.14 -4.26
C VAL A 187 -12.51 27.42 -4.53
N PRO A 188 -11.17 27.35 -4.58
CA PRO A 188 -10.36 28.40 -5.17
C PRO A 188 -10.45 28.35 -6.70
N ALA A 189 -10.80 29.45 -7.36
CA ALA A 189 -10.92 29.52 -8.83
C ALA A 189 -9.98 30.59 -9.40
N TYR A 190 -9.30 30.29 -10.51
CA TYR A 190 -8.49 31.27 -11.23
C TYR A 190 -8.38 30.92 -12.72
N ASN A 191 -8.90 31.78 -13.59
CA ASN A 191 -8.89 31.61 -15.04
C ASN A 191 -9.37 30.21 -15.50
N SER A 192 -10.35 29.67 -14.77
CA SER A 192 -10.94 28.37 -15.04
C SER A 192 -11.56 28.33 -16.45
N ASP A 193 -11.47 27.17 -17.11
CA ASP A 193 -12.24 26.93 -18.32
C ASP A 193 -13.74 27.02 -18.02
N GLU A 194 -14.51 27.64 -18.90
CA GLU A 194 -15.94 27.88 -18.69
C GLU A 194 -16.73 26.57 -18.55
N GLN A 195 -16.41 25.57 -19.37
CA GLN A 195 -17.10 24.29 -19.31
C GLN A 195 -16.72 23.54 -18.03
N PHE A 196 -15.43 23.52 -17.67
CA PHE A 196 -14.99 22.80 -16.47
C PHE A 196 -15.56 23.43 -15.20
N LEU A 197 -15.58 24.76 -15.11
CA LEU A 197 -16.19 25.48 -13.99
C LEU A 197 -17.70 25.21 -13.92
N THR A 198 -18.38 25.18 -15.06
CA THR A 198 -19.82 24.88 -15.12
C THR A 198 -20.10 23.44 -14.70
N ASP A 199 -19.31 22.47 -15.19
CA ASP A 199 -19.44 21.06 -14.82
C ASP A 199 -19.20 20.85 -13.31
N MET A 200 -18.16 21.49 -12.75
CA MET A 200 -17.83 21.42 -11.33
C MET A 200 -19.01 21.93 -10.49
N ILE A 201 -19.53 23.13 -10.78
CA ILE A 201 -20.71 23.69 -10.08
C ILE A 201 -21.91 22.75 -10.20
N GLN A 202 -22.13 22.19 -11.40
CA GLN A 202 -23.23 21.26 -11.63
C GLN A 202 -23.07 19.95 -10.83
N SER A 203 -21.85 19.43 -10.69
CA SER A 203 -21.57 18.22 -9.90
C SER A 203 -21.90 18.39 -8.41
N VAL A 204 -21.75 19.60 -7.88
CA VAL A 204 -22.16 19.96 -6.51
C VAL A 204 -23.68 20.13 -6.43
N LYS A 205 -24.30 20.74 -7.45
CA LYS A 205 -25.77 20.91 -7.52
C LYS A 205 -26.50 19.57 -7.59
N ASP A 206 -25.90 18.57 -8.22
CA ASP A 206 -26.48 17.24 -8.44
C ASP A 206 -26.27 16.27 -7.25
N GLN A 207 -25.66 16.74 -6.15
CA GLN A 207 -25.47 15.95 -4.94
C GLN A 207 -26.81 15.49 -4.36
N LEU A 208 -26.90 14.22 -3.98
CA LEU A 208 -28.08 13.63 -3.35
C LEU A 208 -28.34 14.23 -1.97
N TYR A 209 -27.27 14.49 -1.20
CA TYR A 209 -27.36 15.15 0.09
C TYR A 209 -27.69 16.63 -0.11
N PRO A 210 -28.75 17.20 0.52
CA PRO A 210 -29.22 18.55 0.21
C PRO A 210 -28.54 19.66 1.01
N ASN A 211 -27.98 19.36 2.19
CA ASN A 211 -27.47 20.36 3.13
C ASN A 211 -26.01 20.70 2.84
N TRP A 212 -25.79 21.39 1.72
CA TRP A 212 -24.48 21.92 1.33
C TRP A 212 -24.57 23.39 0.96
N GLU A 213 -23.41 24.04 0.98
CA GLU A 213 -23.18 25.31 0.35
C GLU A 213 -21.87 25.28 -0.45
N LEU A 214 -21.83 26.01 -1.55
CA LEU A 214 -20.67 26.07 -2.44
C LEU A 214 -20.02 27.45 -2.29
N CYS A 215 -18.85 27.48 -1.67
CA CYS A 215 -18.10 28.70 -1.37
C CYS A 215 -16.94 28.83 -2.35
N ILE A 216 -17.08 29.74 -3.31
CA ILE A 216 -16.09 29.95 -4.37
C ILE A 216 -15.36 31.27 -4.13
N ALA A 217 -14.04 31.27 -4.29
CA ALA A 217 -13.25 32.50 -4.38
C ALA A 217 -12.65 32.61 -5.77
N ASP A 218 -13.11 33.60 -6.54
CA ASP A 218 -12.45 33.99 -7.78
C ASP A 218 -11.20 34.81 -7.45
N ASP A 219 -10.02 34.23 -7.69
CA ASP A 219 -8.71 34.81 -7.37
C ASP A 219 -8.24 35.81 -8.43
N HIS A 220 -9.13 36.77 -8.72
CA HIS A 220 -8.89 37.82 -9.71
C HIS A 220 -8.66 37.28 -11.12
N SER A 221 -9.58 36.42 -11.60
CA SER A 221 -9.53 35.91 -12.98
C SER A 221 -9.52 37.06 -13.99
N SER A 222 -8.58 37.02 -14.92
CA SER A 222 -8.51 37.95 -16.04
C SER A 222 -9.54 37.62 -17.13
N ALA A 223 -10.04 36.39 -17.13
CA ALA A 223 -10.96 35.86 -18.13
C ALA A 223 -12.42 36.24 -17.80
N PRO A 224 -13.08 37.14 -18.57
CA PRO A 224 -14.40 37.68 -18.19
C PRO A 224 -15.52 36.64 -18.08
N GLN A 225 -15.36 35.50 -18.77
CA GLN A 225 -16.33 34.42 -18.73
C GLN A 225 -16.43 33.76 -17.35
N VAL A 226 -15.35 33.69 -16.57
CA VAL A 226 -15.36 33.12 -15.21
C VAL A 226 -16.34 33.90 -14.34
N ARG A 227 -16.19 35.23 -14.32
CA ARG A 227 -17.09 36.11 -13.57
C ARG A 227 -18.55 35.98 -14.04
N THR A 228 -18.76 35.92 -15.36
CA THR A 228 -20.10 35.78 -15.94
C THR A 228 -20.79 34.49 -15.49
N VAL A 229 -20.07 33.36 -15.48
CA VAL A 229 -20.58 32.06 -14.99
C VAL A 229 -20.90 32.15 -13.50
N LEU A 230 -20.00 32.69 -12.69
CA LEU A 230 -20.17 32.77 -11.24
C LEU A 230 -21.34 33.67 -10.82
N GLU A 231 -21.48 34.85 -11.45
CA GLU A 231 -22.62 35.75 -11.21
C GLU A 231 -23.95 35.08 -11.62
N ARG A 232 -23.96 34.35 -12.74
CA ARG A 232 -25.14 33.60 -13.20
C ARG A 232 -25.55 32.51 -12.22
N GLU A 233 -24.62 31.69 -11.74
CA GLU A 233 -24.94 30.58 -10.84
C GLU A 233 -25.32 31.08 -9.43
N MET A 234 -24.66 32.13 -8.93
CA MET A 234 -25.02 32.79 -7.66
C MET A 234 -26.44 33.37 -7.69
N ALA A 235 -26.90 33.88 -8.84
CA ALA A 235 -28.28 34.36 -9.00
C ALA A 235 -29.33 33.23 -9.08
N ARG A 236 -28.91 32.00 -9.42
CA ARG A 236 -29.80 30.85 -9.63
C ARG A 236 -29.97 29.96 -8.41
N ASP A 237 -28.96 29.87 -7.55
CA ASP A 237 -28.99 29.05 -6.34
C ASP A 237 -28.35 29.81 -5.17
N SER A 238 -29.15 30.13 -4.15
CA SER A 238 -28.70 30.87 -2.96
C SER A 238 -27.65 30.13 -2.11
N ARG A 239 -27.47 28.82 -2.32
CA ARG A 239 -26.42 28.03 -1.66
C ARG A 239 -25.03 28.28 -2.26
N ILE A 240 -24.96 28.89 -3.44
CA ILE A 240 -23.71 29.25 -4.11
C ILE A 240 -23.31 30.65 -3.68
N LYS A 241 -22.16 30.76 -3.01
CA LYS A 241 -21.60 32.01 -2.49
C LYS A 241 -20.27 32.27 -3.15
N VAL A 242 -20.08 33.47 -3.68
CA VAL A 242 -18.86 33.84 -4.42
C VAL A 242 -18.21 35.07 -3.81
N VAL A 243 -16.89 35.02 -3.61
CA VAL A 243 -16.05 36.20 -3.36
C VAL A 243 -15.21 36.49 -4.59
N PHE A 244 -15.32 37.71 -5.12
CA PHE A 244 -14.44 38.21 -6.17
C PHE A 244 -13.27 38.96 -5.54
N ARG A 245 -12.07 38.42 -5.64
CA ARG A 245 -10.86 39.02 -5.04
C ARG A 245 -10.35 40.16 -5.92
N GLU A 246 -9.88 41.22 -5.26
CA GLU A 246 -9.34 42.42 -5.94
C GLU A 246 -7.92 42.20 -6.49
N GLN A 247 -7.23 41.17 -6.02
CA GLN A 247 -5.88 40.81 -6.42
C GLN A 247 -5.68 39.28 -6.37
N ASN A 248 -4.83 38.77 -7.27
CA ASN A 248 -4.43 37.36 -7.27
C ASN A 248 -3.54 37.07 -6.05
N GLY A 249 -3.96 36.15 -5.19
CA GLY A 249 -3.23 35.70 -4.01
C GLY A 249 -2.83 34.24 -4.05
N HIS A 250 -2.99 33.58 -5.19
CA HIS A 250 -2.79 32.16 -5.40
C HIS A 250 -3.74 31.28 -4.55
N ILE A 251 -3.54 29.96 -4.65
CA ILE A 251 -4.46 28.96 -4.13
C ILE A 251 -4.71 29.07 -2.62
N SER A 252 -3.69 29.34 -1.79
CA SER A 252 -3.86 29.43 -0.33
C SER A 252 -4.76 30.60 0.08
N GLU A 253 -4.52 31.79 -0.47
CA GLU A 253 -5.32 32.96 -0.13
C GLU A 253 -6.72 32.89 -0.71
N SER A 254 -6.84 32.38 -1.94
CA SER A 254 -8.14 32.12 -2.56
C SER A 254 -8.97 31.16 -1.72
N SER A 255 -8.38 30.04 -1.30
CA SER A 255 -9.03 29.07 -0.41
C SER A 255 -9.44 29.70 0.93
N ASN A 256 -8.61 30.58 1.51
CA ASN A 256 -8.98 31.31 2.73
C ASN A 256 -10.14 32.30 2.52
N SER A 257 -10.25 32.95 1.36
CA SER A 257 -11.42 33.79 1.05
C SER A 257 -12.70 32.98 0.93
N ALA A 258 -12.64 31.81 0.30
CA ALA A 258 -13.78 30.89 0.25
C ALA A 258 -14.12 30.34 1.66
N LEU A 259 -13.11 30.01 2.47
CA LEU A 259 -13.29 29.58 3.87
C LEU A 259 -13.92 30.68 4.75
N ALA A 260 -13.65 31.95 4.47
CA ALA A 260 -14.19 33.07 5.25
C ALA A 260 -15.71 33.22 5.12
N ILE A 261 -16.28 32.85 3.95
CA ILE A 261 -17.74 32.89 3.71
C ILE A 261 -18.45 31.57 4.04
N ALA A 262 -17.68 30.53 4.38
CA ALA A 262 -18.19 29.21 4.77
C ALA A 262 -18.81 29.20 6.17
N GLN A 263 -19.94 28.52 6.32
CA GLN A 263 -20.79 28.43 7.51
C GLN A 263 -21.05 26.98 7.97
N GLY A 264 -20.67 25.99 7.16
CA GLY A 264 -20.86 24.58 7.44
C GLY A 264 -20.10 24.10 8.68
N GLU A 265 -20.59 23.02 9.28
CA GLU A 265 -19.88 22.30 10.35
C GLU A 265 -18.66 21.55 9.82
N TYR A 266 -18.70 21.17 8.54
CA TYR A 266 -17.60 20.54 7.83
C TYR A 266 -17.23 21.33 6.58
N ILE A 267 -15.94 21.30 6.28
CA ILE A 267 -15.30 21.88 5.10
C ILE A 267 -14.90 20.74 4.18
N ALA A 268 -15.32 20.77 2.92
CA ALA A 268 -14.89 19.83 1.88
C ALA A 268 -14.06 20.57 0.83
N LEU A 269 -12.95 19.97 0.39
CA LEU A 269 -12.08 20.55 -0.65
C LEU A 269 -12.48 20.07 -2.04
N LEU A 270 -12.54 20.98 -3.01
CA LEU A 270 -12.82 20.70 -4.41
C LEU A 270 -12.08 21.69 -5.32
N ASP A 271 -11.38 21.18 -6.34
CA ASP A 271 -10.76 22.02 -7.34
C ASP A 271 -11.77 22.47 -8.40
N HIS A 272 -11.55 23.66 -8.96
CA HIS A 272 -12.52 24.35 -9.80
C HIS A 272 -12.80 23.66 -11.16
N ASP A 273 -12.02 22.65 -11.53
CA ASP A 273 -12.09 21.91 -12.79
C ASP A 273 -12.35 20.41 -12.62
N ASP A 274 -12.56 19.94 -11.38
CA ASP A 274 -12.80 18.55 -11.04
C ASP A 274 -14.27 18.29 -10.68
N LEU A 275 -14.64 17.01 -10.56
CA LEU A 275 -16.03 16.58 -10.35
C LEU A 275 -16.19 15.73 -9.10
N LEU A 276 -17.33 15.91 -8.43
CA LEU A 276 -17.82 14.99 -7.42
C LEU A 276 -18.87 14.05 -8.02
N PRO A 277 -18.83 12.74 -7.75
CA PRO A 277 -19.96 11.86 -8.04
C PRO A 277 -21.17 12.26 -7.20
N ARG A 278 -22.38 12.04 -7.72
CA ARG A 278 -23.64 12.53 -7.12
C ARG A 278 -23.90 12.08 -5.68
N HIS A 279 -23.25 11.02 -5.24
CA HIS A 279 -23.41 10.46 -3.90
C HIS A 279 -22.28 10.85 -2.92
N ALA A 280 -21.30 11.66 -3.35
CA ALA A 280 -20.11 11.99 -2.57
C ALA A 280 -20.43 12.60 -1.20
N LEU A 281 -21.18 13.71 -1.16
CA LEU A 281 -21.51 14.37 0.10
C LEU A 281 -22.42 13.52 1.00
N MET A 282 -23.27 12.68 0.40
CA MET A 282 -24.08 11.73 1.16
C MET A 282 -23.21 10.66 1.83
N MET A 283 -22.20 10.12 1.14
CA MET A 283 -21.26 9.15 1.74
C MET A 283 -20.42 9.80 2.84
N VAL A 284 -19.97 11.04 2.67
CA VAL A 284 -19.32 11.80 3.73
C VAL A 284 -20.21 11.87 4.98
N VAL A 285 -21.49 12.22 4.82
CA VAL A 285 -22.43 12.31 5.95
C VAL A 285 -22.74 10.95 6.55
N ARG A 286 -22.81 9.88 5.75
CA ARG A 286 -22.94 8.50 6.24
C ARG A 286 -21.77 8.15 7.17
N TYR A 287 -20.54 8.46 6.77
CA TYR A 287 -19.36 8.21 7.59
C TYR A 287 -19.28 9.12 8.81
N ILE A 288 -19.78 10.36 8.74
CA ILE A 288 -19.97 11.20 9.93
C ILE A 288 -20.96 10.55 10.92
N ASN A 289 -22.07 9.96 10.44
CA ASN A 289 -23.02 9.26 11.30
C ASN A 289 -22.42 7.99 11.92
N ARG A 290 -21.57 7.26 11.19
CA ARG A 290 -20.85 6.09 11.71
C ARG A 290 -19.73 6.44 12.70
N HIS A 291 -19.12 7.60 12.50
CA HIS A 291 -17.98 8.08 13.29
C HIS A 291 -18.25 9.53 13.77
N PRO A 292 -19.21 9.74 14.68
CA PRO A 292 -19.65 11.09 15.08
C PRO A 292 -18.54 11.93 15.73
N ASP A 293 -17.55 11.27 16.33
CA ASP A 293 -16.38 11.90 16.94
C ASP A 293 -15.28 12.24 15.92
N ALA A 294 -15.33 11.70 14.70
CA ALA A 294 -14.33 11.98 13.70
C ALA A 294 -14.34 13.47 13.31
N SER A 295 -13.17 13.96 12.95
CA SER A 295 -12.94 15.37 12.62
C SER A 295 -12.29 15.55 11.25
N MET A 296 -11.81 14.47 10.64
CA MET A 296 -11.13 14.48 9.36
C MET A 296 -11.52 13.24 8.57
N PHE A 297 -11.84 13.42 7.30
CA PHE A 297 -12.14 12.35 6.37
C PHE A 297 -11.40 12.57 5.06
N TYR A 298 -11.01 11.48 4.41
CA TYR A 298 -10.49 11.48 3.05
C TYR A 298 -11.05 10.28 2.29
N SER A 299 -11.16 10.39 0.98
CA SER A 299 -11.75 9.34 0.12
C SER A 299 -10.78 8.80 -0.92
N ASP A 300 -11.16 7.69 -1.53
CA ASP A 300 -10.56 7.26 -2.78
C ASP A 300 -10.89 8.23 -3.92
N GLU A 301 -10.08 8.17 -4.97
CA GLU A 301 -10.25 9.02 -6.15
C GLU A 301 -9.84 8.25 -7.40
N ASP A 302 -10.29 8.72 -8.56
CA ASP A 302 -9.77 8.30 -9.84
C ASP A 302 -9.58 9.50 -10.77
N LYS A 303 -9.17 9.23 -12.01
CA LYS A 303 -8.93 10.28 -13.00
C LYS A 303 -10.01 10.27 -14.07
N LEU A 304 -10.39 11.45 -14.53
CA LEU A 304 -11.32 11.63 -15.64
C LEU A 304 -10.56 12.07 -16.89
N THR A 305 -10.61 11.26 -17.93
CA THR A 305 -10.04 11.62 -19.24
C THR A 305 -10.81 12.77 -19.90
N PRO A 306 -10.23 13.47 -20.89
CA PRO A 306 -10.94 14.47 -21.68
C PRO A 306 -12.21 13.97 -22.38
N TYR A 307 -12.40 12.65 -22.49
CA TYR A 307 -13.58 12.03 -23.09
C TYR A 307 -14.65 11.62 -22.06
N GLY A 308 -14.44 11.93 -20.77
CA GLY A 308 -15.36 11.57 -19.69
C GLY A 308 -15.25 10.13 -19.20
N GLN A 309 -14.23 9.39 -19.62
CA GLN A 309 -13.94 8.04 -19.11
C GLN A 309 -13.13 8.12 -17.81
N ARG A 310 -13.52 7.32 -16.82
CA ARG A 310 -12.82 7.19 -15.53
C ARG A 310 -11.68 6.16 -15.64
N VAL A 311 -10.50 6.50 -15.16
CA VAL A 311 -9.27 5.69 -15.28
C VAL A 311 -8.38 5.83 -14.05
N SER A 312 -7.43 4.91 -13.88
CA SER A 312 -6.38 4.96 -12.84
C SER A 312 -6.91 5.18 -11.40
N PRO A 313 -7.77 4.29 -10.87
CA PRO A 313 -8.29 4.45 -9.52
C PRO A 313 -7.18 4.33 -8.46
N TYR A 314 -7.15 5.30 -7.55
CA TYR A 314 -6.34 5.26 -6.35
C TYR A 314 -7.18 4.84 -5.14
N PHE A 315 -7.18 3.54 -4.90
CA PHE A 315 -7.74 2.89 -3.72
C PHE A 315 -6.74 2.96 -2.57
N LYS A 316 -6.93 3.97 -1.72
CA LYS A 316 -6.06 4.32 -0.60
C LYS A 316 -6.21 3.33 0.55
N SER A 317 -5.21 3.29 1.42
CA SER A 317 -5.33 2.61 2.71
C SER A 317 -6.15 3.44 3.69
N ASP A 318 -6.56 2.80 4.78
CA ASP A 318 -6.97 3.52 5.99
C ASP A 318 -5.79 4.32 6.56
N TRP A 319 -6.07 5.05 7.65
CA TRP A 319 -5.14 6.03 8.21
C TRP A 319 -3.76 5.43 8.43
N ASN A 320 -2.80 5.94 7.67
CA ASN A 320 -1.44 5.43 7.61
C ASN A 320 -0.48 6.60 7.85
N PRO A 321 -0.17 6.93 9.11
CA PRO A 321 0.57 8.14 9.44
C PRO A 321 1.98 8.19 8.85
N GLU A 322 2.69 7.06 8.76
CA GLU A 322 4.00 7.03 8.11
C GLU A 322 3.88 7.25 6.60
N LEU A 323 2.87 6.68 5.95
CA LEU A 323 2.61 6.94 4.53
C LEU A 323 2.22 8.40 4.29
N PHE A 324 1.37 8.96 5.15
CA PHE A 324 0.92 10.35 5.07
C PHE A 324 2.07 11.36 5.13
N LEU A 325 3.10 11.10 5.94
CA LEU A 325 4.31 11.93 5.97
C LEU A 325 5.12 11.88 4.65
N THR A 326 4.91 10.85 3.83
CA THR A 326 5.65 10.65 2.56
C THR A 326 4.85 11.06 1.33
N GLN A 327 3.52 11.10 1.42
CA GLN A 327 2.61 11.50 0.35
C GLN A 327 1.26 11.97 0.92
N ASN A 328 0.65 12.97 0.29
CA ASN A 328 -0.62 13.49 0.76
C ASN A 328 -1.78 12.52 0.47
N MET A 329 -2.45 12.07 1.53
CA MET A 329 -3.64 11.20 1.43
C MET A 329 -4.95 12.00 1.36
N PHE A 330 -4.90 13.31 1.61
CA PHE A 330 -6.04 14.23 1.67
C PHE A 330 -6.17 15.16 0.45
N SER A 331 -5.28 15.02 -0.55
CA SER A 331 -5.16 16.01 -1.63
C SER A 331 -6.49 16.36 -2.29
N HIS A 332 -7.38 15.38 -2.43
CA HIS A 332 -8.76 15.60 -2.85
C HIS A 332 -9.76 14.75 -2.06
N LEU A 333 -11.04 15.08 -2.30
CA LEU A 333 -12.10 15.24 -1.30
C LEU A 333 -11.63 15.03 0.16
N GLY A 334 -10.73 15.90 0.62
CA GLY A 334 -10.44 16.05 2.04
C GLY A 334 -11.61 16.78 2.71
N VAL A 335 -12.15 16.21 3.78
CA VAL A 335 -13.23 16.79 4.58
C VAL A 335 -12.77 16.98 6.02
N PHE A 336 -12.97 18.18 6.55
CA PHE A 336 -12.46 18.57 7.87
C PHE A 336 -13.57 19.24 8.67
N ARG A 337 -13.63 18.98 9.98
CA ARG A 337 -14.51 19.75 10.86
C ARG A 337 -14.09 21.22 10.82
N SER A 338 -15.02 22.14 10.56
CA SER A 338 -14.71 23.56 10.37
C SER A 338 -13.97 24.18 11.57
N ALA A 339 -14.29 23.72 12.77
CA ALA A 339 -13.64 24.17 14.00
C ALA A 339 -12.13 23.90 14.00
N ILE A 340 -11.68 22.74 13.50
CA ILE A 340 -10.24 22.41 13.48
C ILE A 340 -9.49 23.23 12.42
N VAL A 341 -10.10 23.42 11.24
CA VAL A 341 -9.51 24.24 10.16
C VAL A 341 -9.32 25.69 10.63
N ARG A 342 -10.31 26.23 11.35
CA ARG A 342 -10.23 27.57 11.93
C ARG A 342 -9.20 27.64 13.06
N ALA A 343 -9.12 26.62 13.91
CA ALA A 343 -8.14 26.56 15.01
C ALA A 343 -6.69 26.56 14.51
N VAL A 344 -6.41 25.91 13.38
CA VAL A 344 -5.07 25.91 12.76
C VAL A 344 -4.80 27.14 11.90
N GLY A 345 -5.77 28.05 11.76
CA GLY A 345 -5.62 29.30 11.00
C GLY A 345 -5.80 29.17 9.47
N GLY A 346 -6.45 28.11 8.98
CA GLY A 346 -6.70 27.93 7.54
C GLY A 346 -5.46 27.57 6.72
N PHE A 347 -5.46 27.97 5.45
CA PHE A 347 -4.38 27.73 4.48
C PHE A 347 -3.26 28.75 4.65
N ARG A 348 -2.00 28.35 4.43
CA ARG A 348 -0.84 29.23 4.61
C ARG A 348 -0.18 29.60 3.28
N ARG A 349 0.27 30.85 3.15
CA ARG A 349 1.09 31.30 2.02
C ARG A 349 2.46 30.60 2.03
N GLY A 350 3.01 30.37 0.85
CA GLY A 350 4.30 29.71 0.69
C GLY A 350 4.23 28.18 0.81
N PHE A 351 3.03 27.63 0.66
CA PHE A 351 2.74 26.18 0.58
C PHE A 351 1.95 25.84 -0.70
N GLU A 352 1.86 26.76 -1.65
CA GLU A 352 1.14 26.55 -2.90
C GLU A 352 1.66 25.27 -3.60
N GLY A 353 0.76 24.40 -4.04
CA GLY A 353 1.06 23.06 -4.56
C GLY A 353 1.12 21.95 -3.50
N SER A 354 1.13 22.28 -2.21
CA SER A 354 1.01 21.32 -1.10
C SER A 354 0.24 21.90 0.10
N GLN A 355 -0.63 22.88 -0.17
CA GLN A 355 -1.37 23.63 0.85
C GLN A 355 -2.38 22.76 1.60
N ASP A 356 -2.90 21.76 0.90
CA ASP A 356 -3.75 20.67 1.38
C ASP A 356 -2.98 19.75 2.35
N HIS A 357 -1.76 19.33 2.00
CA HIS A 357 -0.91 18.50 2.85
C HIS A 357 -0.51 19.26 4.12
N ASP A 358 -0.11 20.53 3.99
CA ASP A 358 0.17 21.41 5.12
C ASP A 358 -1.04 21.56 6.06
N LEU A 359 -2.23 21.82 5.49
CA LEU A 359 -3.46 21.94 6.26
C LEU A 359 -3.78 20.63 6.98
N ALA A 360 -3.72 19.50 6.27
CA ALA A 360 -4.05 18.19 6.82
C ALA A 360 -3.09 17.78 7.95
N LEU A 361 -1.79 18.03 7.82
CA LEU A 361 -0.81 17.79 8.90
C LEU A 361 -1.18 18.57 10.17
N ARG A 362 -1.45 19.87 10.05
CA ARG A 362 -1.82 20.72 11.20
C ARG A 362 -3.16 20.32 11.81
N CYS A 363 -4.13 19.97 10.97
CA CYS A 363 -5.44 19.48 11.43
C CYS A 363 -5.29 18.16 12.19
N ALA A 364 -4.47 17.22 11.69
CA ALA A 364 -4.22 15.93 12.33
C ALA A 364 -3.53 16.07 13.70
N GLU A 365 -2.63 17.06 13.85
CA GLU A 365 -1.99 17.40 15.13
C GLU A 365 -3.01 17.78 16.22
N ILE A 366 -4.14 18.42 15.86
CA ILE A 366 -5.22 18.78 16.80
C ILE A 366 -6.23 17.65 16.95
N ALA A 367 -6.64 17.02 15.85
CA ALA A 367 -7.72 16.03 15.83
C ALA A 367 -7.33 14.74 16.57
N GLY A 368 -6.08 14.30 16.45
CA GLY A 368 -5.64 12.98 16.90
C GLY A 368 -5.93 11.88 15.87
N ALA A 369 -5.11 10.83 15.88
CA ALA A 369 -5.15 9.76 14.89
C ALA A 369 -6.46 8.96 14.88
N ASP A 370 -7.11 8.82 16.04
CA ASP A 370 -8.38 8.07 16.19
C ASP A 370 -9.59 8.83 15.61
N LYS A 371 -9.43 10.11 15.25
CA LYS A 371 -10.49 10.95 14.67
C LYS A 371 -10.34 11.16 13.17
N ILE A 372 -9.44 10.43 12.53
CA ILE A 372 -9.18 10.47 11.09
C ILE A 372 -9.77 9.21 10.47
N VAL A 373 -10.65 9.37 9.49
CA VAL A 373 -11.40 8.27 8.88
C VAL A 373 -11.20 8.26 7.37
N HIS A 374 -10.92 7.09 6.83
CA HIS A 374 -10.92 6.85 5.40
C HIS A 374 -12.32 6.44 4.94
N ILE A 375 -12.76 6.97 3.80
CA ILE A 375 -13.97 6.58 3.10
C ILE A 375 -13.54 5.80 1.84
N PRO A 376 -13.55 4.45 1.86
CA PRO A 376 -13.02 3.59 0.80
C PRO A 376 -13.94 3.51 -0.44
N HIS A 377 -14.33 4.68 -0.94
CA HIS A 377 -15.19 4.91 -2.09
C HIS A 377 -14.60 6.00 -2.97
N VAL A 378 -14.72 5.85 -4.28
CA VAL A 378 -14.23 6.86 -5.22
C VAL A 378 -15.20 8.04 -5.21
N LEU A 379 -14.89 9.06 -4.41
CA LEU A 379 -15.74 10.24 -4.22
C LEU A 379 -15.19 11.50 -4.87
N TYR A 380 -14.18 11.35 -5.73
CA TYR A 380 -13.54 12.45 -6.46
C TYR A 380 -13.04 11.97 -7.82
N HIS A 381 -13.29 12.77 -8.87
CA HIS A 381 -12.82 12.52 -10.23
C HIS A 381 -11.88 13.64 -10.67
N TRP A 382 -10.59 13.32 -10.71
CA TRP A 382 -9.54 14.27 -11.06
C TRP A 382 -9.36 14.40 -12.57
N ARG A 383 -9.71 15.56 -13.13
CA ARG A 383 -9.72 15.80 -14.58
C ARG A 383 -8.28 15.88 -15.12
N ILE A 384 -8.01 15.06 -16.13
CA ILE A 384 -6.77 15.12 -16.92
C ILE A 384 -6.93 16.23 -17.97
N SER A 385 -6.31 17.38 -17.73
CA SER A 385 -6.29 18.52 -18.65
C SER A 385 -4.85 18.98 -18.98
N PRO A 386 -4.62 19.65 -20.12
CA PRO A 386 -3.31 20.22 -20.44
C PRO A 386 -2.85 21.24 -19.38
N GLY A 387 -1.80 20.90 -18.62
CA GLY A 387 -1.31 21.73 -17.52
C GLY A 387 -1.79 21.31 -16.13
N SER A 388 -2.70 20.34 -16.02
CA SER A 388 -3.07 19.69 -14.75
C SER A 388 -1.99 18.71 -14.29
N THR A 389 -1.76 18.64 -12.98
CA THR A 389 -0.88 17.66 -12.35
C THR A 389 -1.38 16.22 -12.58
N ALA A 390 -2.66 16.02 -12.90
CA ALA A 390 -3.25 14.71 -13.20
C ALA A 390 -2.62 14.02 -14.42
N GLY A 391 -2.22 14.80 -15.43
CA GLY A 391 -1.70 14.32 -16.73
C GLY A 391 -0.19 14.25 -16.83
N SER A 392 0.55 14.86 -15.90
CA SER A 392 2.02 14.85 -15.90
C SER A 392 2.55 14.98 -14.47
N GLY A 393 3.38 14.02 -14.02
CA GLY A 393 4.16 14.12 -12.78
C GLY A 393 5.22 15.24 -12.78
N SER A 394 5.27 16.06 -13.84
CA SER A 394 6.02 17.31 -13.84
C SER A 394 5.26 18.37 -13.03
N GLU A 395 5.13 18.13 -11.73
CA GLU A 395 4.90 19.23 -10.81
C GLU A 395 6.00 20.27 -11.01
N LYS A 396 5.63 21.54 -11.00
CA LYS A 396 6.64 22.60 -10.98
C LYS A 396 7.43 22.42 -9.68
N PRO A 397 8.76 22.61 -9.68
CA PRO A 397 9.63 22.33 -8.52
C PRO A 397 9.19 22.96 -7.18
N TYR A 398 8.32 23.97 -7.21
CA TYR A 398 7.81 24.63 -6.01
C TYR A 398 6.91 23.73 -5.14
N ALA A 399 6.11 22.84 -5.74
CA ALA A 399 5.13 22.02 -5.00
C ALA A 399 5.86 21.01 -4.11
N VAL A 400 6.85 20.32 -4.65
CA VAL A 400 7.69 19.42 -3.86
C VAL A 400 8.46 20.15 -2.75
N ILE A 401 8.96 21.36 -3.01
CA ILE A 401 9.61 22.19 -1.97
C ILE A 401 8.62 22.54 -0.86
N ALA A 402 7.38 22.89 -1.22
CA ALA A 402 6.30 23.14 -0.27
C ALA A 402 5.94 21.89 0.54
N GLY A 403 5.90 20.71 -0.08
CA GLY A 403 5.66 19.44 0.58
C GLY A 403 6.75 19.07 1.59
N VAL A 404 8.03 19.21 1.22
CA VAL A 404 9.17 19.03 2.15
C VAL A 404 9.01 19.98 3.33
N LYS A 405 8.79 21.26 3.06
CA LYS A 405 8.60 22.29 4.10
C LYS A 405 7.41 21.99 5.02
N ALA A 406 6.31 21.46 4.50
CA ALA A 406 5.12 21.13 5.28
C ALA A 406 5.44 20.06 6.35
N VAL A 407 6.16 19.00 5.94
CA VAL A 407 6.57 17.91 6.83
C VAL A 407 7.68 18.35 7.80
N GLU A 408 8.65 19.15 7.35
CA GLU A 408 9.68 19.72 8.23
C GLU A 408 9.07 20.60 9.34
N GLU A 409 8.12 21.47 8.98
CA GLU A 409 7.44 22.31 9.96
C GLU A 409 6.51 21.49 10.86
N HIS A 410 5.93 20.40 10.38
CA HIS A 410 5.21 19.42 11.22
C HIS A 410 6.15 18.84 12.29
N PHE A 411 7.33 18.35 11.91
CA PHE A 411 8.31 17.83 12.87
C PHE A 411 8.82 18.89 13.86
N SER A 412 8.97 20.13 13.41
CA SER A 412 9.30 21.25 14.31
C SER A 412 8.21 21.46 15.37
N ARG A 413 6.93 21.43 15.00
CA ARG A 413 5.79 21.58 15.93
C ARG A 413 5.66 20.39 16.88
N THR A 414 5.84 19.16 16.38
CA THR A 414 5.73 17.92 17.16
C THR A 414 7.02 17.55 17.90
N ARG A 415 8.09 18.34 17.74
CA ARG A 415 9.41 18.15 18.36
C ARG A 415 10.07 16.82 18.02
N VAL A 416 9.85 16.36 16.80
CA VAL A 416 10.49 15.15 16.26
C VAL A 416 11.78 15.56 15.54
N ASN A 417 12.88 14.87 15.83
CA ASN A 417 14.15 15.12 15.14
C ASN A 417 14.24 14.20 13.91
N ALA A 418 13.95 14.76 12.74
CA ALA A 418 14.03 14.05 11.47
C ALA A 418 14.46 14.99 10.35
N VAL A 419 15.02 14.41 9.29
CA VAL A 419 15.33 15.10 8.03
C VAL A 419 14.32 14.65 6.98
N VAL A 420 13.77 15.60 6.22
CA VAL A 420 12.87 15.34 5.10
C VAL A 420 13.63 15.55 3.80
N GLU A 421 13.61 14.55 2.92
CA GLU A 421 14.29 14.60 1.64
C GLU A 421 13.29 14.33 0.50
N GLN A 422 13.47 15.02 -0.63
CA GLN A 422 12.83 14.61 -1.88
C GLN A 422 13.52 13.34 -2.38
N SER A 423 12.78 12.23 -2.42
CA SER A 423 13.31 10.93 -2.84
C SER A 423 13.51 10.84 -4.35
N PHE A 424 12.62 11.47 -5.12
CA PHE A 424 12.58 11.33 -6.58
C PHE A 424 12.27 12.66 -7.26
N ASP A 425 13.12 13.06 -8.22
CA ASP A 425 13.04 14.37 -8.90
C ASP A 425 11.72 14.58 -9.68
N GLN A 426 10.98 13.51 -9.99
CA GLN A 426 9.77 13.53 -10.82
C GLN A 426 8.49 13.10 -10.08
N LEU A 427 8.59 12.73 -8.80
CA LEU A 427 7.46 12.28 -8.00
C LEU A 427 7.39 13.10 -6.71
N SER A 428 6.18 13.41 -6.27
CA SER A 428 5.90 14.14 -5.03
C SER A 428 6.02 13.24 -3.78
N LEU A 429 6.91 12.24 -3.85
CA LEU A 429 7.19 11.29 -2.78
C LEU A 429 8.36 11.79 -1.94
N LEU A 430 8.12 11.90 -0.63
CA LEU A 430 9.11 12.33 0.35
C LEU A 430 9.73 11.12 1.05
N ARG A 431 10.93 11.31 1.60
CA ARG A 431 11.54 10.40 2.56
C ARG A 431 11.71 11.14 3.88
N VAL A 432 11.28 10.49 4.95
CA VAL A 432 11.58 10.91 6.32
C VAL A 432 12.73 10.04 6.83
N ARG A 433 13.79 10.67 7.34
CA ARG A 433 14.90 10.00 8.02
C ARG A 433 14.93 10.48 9.47
N TYR A 434 14.41 9.66 10.37
CA TYR A 434 14.44 9.93 11.81
C TYR A 434 15.87 9.85 12.36
N ALA A 435 16.19 10.75 13.30
CA ALA A 435 17.46 10.69 14.01
C ALA A 435 17.47 9.53 15.01
N VAL A 436 18.60 8.83 15.10
CA VAL A 436 18.84 7.86 16.19
C VAL A 436 18.95 8.62 17.52
N PRO A 437 18.39 8.10 18.63
CA PRO A 437 18.56 8.68 19.95
C PRO A 437 20.03 8.86 20.34
N VAL A 438 20.33 9.88 21.16
CA VAL A 438 21.68 10.14 21.68
C VAL A 438 21.66 10.04 23.21
N PRO A 439 22.44 9.15 23.84
CA PRO A 439 23.35 8.17 23.22
C PRO A 439 22.61 7.10 22.40
N ALA A 440 23.28 6.55 21.38
CA ALA A 440 22.70 5.50 20.54
C ALA A 440 22.42 4.24 21.37
N PRO A 441 21.19 3.68 21.32
CA PRO A 441 20.83 2.53 22.13
C PRO A 441 21.52 1.25 21.66
N LEU A 442 21.80 0.32 22.59
CA LEU A 442 22.33 -0.99 22.22
C LEU A 442 21.26 -1.81 21.49
N VAL A 443 21.61 -2.41 20.35
CA VAL A 443 20.79 -3.38 19.62
C VAL A 443 21.35 -4.79 19.82
N SER A 444 20.54 -5.74 20.25
CA SER A 444 20.91 -7.16 20.23
C SER A 444 20.38 -7.83 18.96
N ILE A 445 21.28 -8.21 18.06
CA ILE A 445 20.96 -8.94 16.83
C ILE A 445 20.92 -10.44 17.15
N LEU A 446 19.75 -11.06 17.01
CA LEU A 446 19.49 -12.46 17.33
C LEU A 446 19.49 -13.28 16.06
N ILE A 447 20.38 -14.28 15.95
CA ILE A 447 20.57 -15.08 14.73
C ILE A 447 20.47 -16.58 15.04
N PRO A 448 19.28 -17.19 14.88
CA PRO A 448 19.12 -18.64 14.96
C PRO A 448 19.79 -19.36 13.80
N THR A 449 20.49 -20.46 14.09
CA THR A 449 21.17 -21.25 13.07
C THR A 449 21.36 -22.71 13.47
N ARG A 450 21.46 -23.59 12.47
CA ARG A 450 21.92 -24.98 12.61
C ARG A 450 22.63 -25.41 11.33
N ASP A 451 23.89 -25.82 11.46
CA ASP A 451 24.66 -26.49 10.38
C ASP A 451 24.67 -25.81 8.98
N GLY A 452 24.57 -24.48 8.96
CA GLY A 452 24.55 -23.61 7.78
C GLY A 452 25.67 -22.56 7.80
N VAL A 453 26.89 -22.99 8.09
CA VAL A 453 28.04 -22.12 8.38
C VAL A 453 28.38 -21.11 7.27
N ASP A 454 28.21 -21.47 5.99
CA ASP A 454 28.54 -20.56 4.88
C ASP A 454 27.61 -19.34 4.84
N LEU A 455 26.31 -19.57 5.02
CA LEU A 455 25.29 -18.52 5.10
C LEU A 455 25.52 -17.67 6.35
N LEU A 456 25.72 -18.31 7.51
CA LEU A 456 25.98 -17.61 8.76
C LEU A 456 27.22 -16.72 8.66
N ARG A 457 28.30 -17.24 8.06
CA ARG A 457 29.55 -16.49 7.84
C ARG A 457 29.33 -15.30 6.92
N GLN A 458 28.56 -15.46 5.84
CA GLN A 458 28.17 -14.35 4.96
C GLN A 458 27.33 -13.32 5.72
N CYS A 459 26.37 -13.76 6.52
CA CYS A 459 25.49 -12.91 7.31
C CYS A 459 26.28 -12.07 8.30
N ILE A 460 26.98 -12.71 9.25
CA ILE A 460 27.81 -12.03 10.26
C ILE A 460 28.88 -11.17 9.59
N GLY A 461 29.56 -11.70 8.56
CA GLY A 461 30.56 -10.97 7.81
C GLY A 461 30.01 -9.69 7.17
N SER A 462 28.80 -9.75 6.59
CA SER A 462 28.14 -8.58 6.00
C SER A 462 27.71 -7.56 7.05
N VAL A 463 27.20 -8.01 8.21
CA VAL A 463 26.83 -7.15 9.33
C VAL A 463 28.05 -6.40 9.83
N ILE A 464 29.15 -7.09 10.11
CA ILE A 464 30.40 -6.48 10.60
C ILE A 464 31.01 -5.53 9.57
N ALA A 465 31.07 -5.95 8.30
CA ALA A 465 31.80 -5.20 7.28
C ALA A 465 31.04 -3.99 6.74
N LYS A 466 29.70 -4.01 6.76
CA LYS A 466 28.87 -3.00 6.09
C LYS A 466 28.08 -2.11 7.03
N THR A 467 27.68 -2.57 8.22
CA THR A 467 26.79 -1.80 9.12
C THR A 467 27.51 -0.58 9.69
N SER A 468 26.92 0.60 9.54
CA SER A 468 27.49 1.83 10.13
C SER A 468 27.08 2.04 11.60
N TYR A 469 25.99 1.42 12.05
CA TYR A 469 25.54 1.49 13.44
C TYR A 469 26.57 0.82 14.34
N THR A 470 27.00 1.47 15.42
CA THR A 470 28.13 0.97 16.23
C THR A 470 27.71 0.30 17.52
N GLN A 471 26.52 0.60 18.05
CA GLN A 471 26.05 0.09 19.34
C GLN A 471 25.25 -1.20 19.16
N TYR A 472 25.89 -2.28 18.73
CA TYR A 472 25.23 -3.58 18.61
C TYR A 472 26.04 -4.73 19.20
N GLU A 473 25.32 -5.78 19.61
CA GLU A 473 25.88 -7.10 19.86
C GLU A 473 25.19 -8.12 18.94
N ILE A 474 25.89 -9.22 18.61
CA ILE A 474 25.36 -10.35 17.87
C ILE A 474 25.26 -11.54 18.81
N ILE A 475 24.08 -12.15 18.88
CA ILE A 475 23.79 -13.36 19.61
C ILE A 475 23.43 -14.45 18.61
N VAL A 476 24.39 -15.32 18.32
CA VAL A 476 24.18 -16.51 17.50
C VAL A 476 23.52 -17.58 18.37
N ILE A 477 22.39 -18.11 17.93
CA ILE A 477 21.62 -19.12 18.64
C ILE A 477 21.83 -20.44 17.90
N ASP A 478 22.76 -21.24 18.41
CA ASP A 478 23.10 -22.56 17.89
C ASP A 478 22.02 -23.58 18.31
N ASN A 479 21.18 -23.99 17.37
CA ASN A 479 20.15 -24.99 17.61
C ASN A 479 20.68 -26.44 17.40
N GLY A 480 21.69 -26.80 18.18
CA GLY A 480 22.27 -28.14 18.17
C GLY A 480 23.02 -28.49 16.87
N SER A 481 23.91 -27.61 16.41
CA SER A 481 24.81 -27.91 15.28
C SER A 481 25.77 -29.04 15.63
N GLU A 482 26.01 -29.92 14.66
CA GLU A 482 26.85 -31.11 14.81
C GLU A 482 28.06 -31.12 13.86
N LYS A 483 28.00 -30.33 12.77
CA LYS A 483 29.05 -30.33 11.76
C LYS A 483 30.35 -29.68 12.30
N PRO A 484 31.51 -30.35 12.17
CA PRO A 484 32.78 -29.83 12.67
C PRO A 484 33.13 -28.43 12.17
N GLU A 485 32.81 -28.12 10.91
CA GLU A 485 33.05 -26.79 10.32
C GLU A 485 32.22 -25.68 10.95
N THR A 486 30.98 -25.98 11.37
CA THR A 486 30.10 -25.04 12.08
C THR A 486 30.63 -24.79 13.49
N LEU A 487 30.98 -25.86 14.21
CA LEU A 487 31.54 -25.76 15.56
C LEU A 487 32.87 -25.02 15.58
N ALA A 488 33.76 -25.30 14.62
CA ALA A 488 35.02 -24.57 14.47
C ALA A 488 34.79 -23.08 14.18
N TYR A 489 33.76 -22.73 13.41
CA TYR A 489 33.40 -21.33 13.18
C TYR A 489 32.87 -20.65 14.44
N PHE A 490 32.06 -21.34 15.26
CA PHE A 490 31.61 -20.79 16.54
C PHE A 490 32.77 -20.49 17.48
N GLU A 491 33.75 -21.38 17.60
CA GLU A 491 34.95 -21.11 18.38
C GLU A 491 35.71 -19.89 17.85
N HIS A 492 35.81 -19.74 16.53
CA HIS A 492 36.49 -18.59 15.92
C HIS A 492 35.80 -17.25 16.18
N ILE A 493 34.46 -17.18 16.18
CA ILE A 493 33.72 -15.92 16.36
C ILE A 493 33.51 -15.52 17.82
N LYS A 494 33.67 -16.46 18.77
CA LYS A 494 33.57 -16.18 20.22
C LYS A 494 34.64 -15.19 20.71
N ASP A 495 35.75 -15.07 19.99
CA ASP A 495 36.84 -14.14 20.33
C ASP A 495 36.47 -12.66 20.03
N ALA A 496 35.43 -12.41 19.24
CA ALA A 496 34.95 -11.06 18.97
C ALA A 496 34.19 -10.49 20.18
N SER A 497 34.55 -9.29 20.63
CA SER A 497 34.01 -8.69 21.86
C SER A 497 32.50 -8.41 21.83
N ASN A 498 31.90 -8.33 20.64
CA ASN A 498 30.49 -8.05 20.42
C ASN A 498 29.69 -9.27 19.90
N ILE A 499 30.26 -10.49 19.90
CA ILE A 499 29.57 -11.71 19.46
C ILE A 499 29.48 -12.71 20.60
N ARG A 500 28.30 -13.31 20.77
CA ARG A 500 28.05 -14.41 21.72
C ARG A 500 27.39 -15.56 21.00
N VAL A 501 27.79 -16.79 21.32
CA VAL A 501 27.15 -18.01 20.84
C VAL A 501 26.41 -18.66 22.00
N LEU A 502 25.11 -18.86 21.85
CA LEU A 502 24.24 -19.53 22.81
C LEU A 502 23.81 -20.87 22.22
N ARG A 503 24.06 -21.97 22.93
CA ARG A 503 23.59 -23.29 22.54
C ARG A 503 22.19 -23.53 23.10
N ASP A 504 21.29 -24.03 22.25
CA ASP A 504 19.95 -24.49 22.61
C ASP A 504 19.64 -25.80 21.86
N ASP A 505 19.70 -26.92 22.58
CA ASP A 505 19.47 -28.26 22.02
C ASP A 505 17.96 -28.64 21.97
N SER A 506 17.04 -27.70 22.22
CA SER A 506 15.60 -27.96 22.08
C SER A 506 15.21 -28.33 20.64
N PRO A 507 14.06 -29.01 20.42
CA PRO A 507 13.49 -29.15 19.08
C PRO A 507 13.37 -27.79 18.39
N PHE A 508 13.58 -27.75 17.07
CA PHE A 508 13.56 -26.50 16.32
C PHE A 508 12.20 -25.82 16.44
N ASN A 509 12.23 -24.59 16.93
CA ASN A 509 11.11 -23.68 17.00
C ASN A 509 11.67 -22.26 16.91
N PHE A 510 11.41 -21.57 15.79
CA PHE A 510 11.97 -20.24 15.56
C PHE A 510 11.56 -19.25 16.64
N SER A 511 10.29 -19.30 17.07
CA SER A 511 9.75 -18.45 18.13
C SER A 511 10.44 -18.69 19.47
N ALA A 512 10.55 -19.94 19.90
CA ALA A 512 11.19 -20.28 21.18
C ALA A 512 12.68 -19.92 21.21
N LEU A 513 13.42 -20.18 20.12
CA LEU A 513 14.84 -19.83 20.01
C LEU A 513 15.06 -18.33 20.18
N ASN A 514 14.23 -17.51 19.51
CA ASN A 514 14.30 -16.05 19.64
C ASN A 514 13.86 -15.58 21.03
N ASN A 515 12.78 -16.13 21.60
CA ASN A 515 12.31 -15.80 22.95
C ASN A 515 13.41 -16.05 24.00
N HIS A 516 14.02 -17.24 23.98
CA HIS A 516 15.10 -17.62 24.90
C HIS A 516 16.33 -16.70 24.78
N ALA A 517 16.64 -16.26 23.56
CA ALA A 517 17.75 -15.34 23.30
C ALA A 517 17.42 -13.90 23.71
N ALA A 518 16.18 -13.44 23.50
CA ALA A 518 15.69 -12.11 23.90
C ALA A 518 15.81 -11.89 25.41
N VAL A 519 15.56 -12.92 26.22
CA VAL A 519 15.77 -12.86 27.68
C VAL A 519 17.24 -12.56 28.02
N LYS A 520 18.19 -13.13 27.27
CA LYS A 520 19.64 -12.99 27.46
C LYS A 520 20.25 -11.77 26.73
N ALA A 521 19.45 -11.08 25.93
CA ALA A 521 19.83 -9.89 25.16
C ALA A 521 19.98 -8.67 26.09
N LYS A 522 21.04 -7.89 25.86
CA LYS A 522 21.35 -6.68 26.65
C LYS A 522 20.84 -5.41 25.99
N GLY A 523 20.48 -5.47 24.71
CA GLY A 523 20.02 -4.34 23.93
C GLY A 523 18.69 -3.79 24.44
N GLU A 524 18.55 -2.47 24.33
CA GLU A 524 17.26 -1.79 24.47
C GLU A 524 16.33 -2.14 23.30
N TYR A 525 16.93 -2.46 22.14
CA TYR A 525 16.25 -2.97 20.96
C TYR A 525 16.73 -4.38 20.64
N LEU A 526 15.80 -5.18 20.13
CA LEU A 526 16.05 -6.49 19.55
C LEU A 526 16.00 -6.37 18.04
N CYS A 527 16.91 -7.06 17.35
CA CYS A 527 16.84 -7.28 15.91
C CYS A 527 16.75 -8.79 15.67
N LEU A 528 15.59 -9.29 15.24
CA LEU A 528 15.44 -10.67 14.79
C LEU A 528 16.00 -10.75 13.38
N LEU A 529 16.97 -11.63 13.14
CA LEU A 529 17.69 -11.71 11.87
C LEU A 529 17.94 -13.16 11.48
N ASN A 530 17.46 -13.56 10.29
CA ASN A 530 17.76 -14.89 9.77
C ASN A 530 19.25 -15.02 9.40
N ASN A 531 19.78 -16.24 9.49
CA ASN A 531 21.20 -16.52 9.24
C ASN A 531 21.61 -16.47 7.76
N ASP A 532 20.67 -16.29 6.84
CA ASP A 532 20.85 -16.20 5.38
C ASP A 532 20.55 -14.80 4.84
N ILE A 533 20.66 -13.79 5.70
CA ILE A 533 20.56 -12.37 5.35
C ILE A 533 21.93 -11.81 4.96
N GLU A 534 21.98 -10.94 3.96
CA GLU A 534 23.16 -10.16 3.60
C GLU A 534 22.84 -8.65 3.52
N VAL A 535 23.55 -7.83 4.29
CA VAL A 535 23.37 -6.37 4.30
C VAL A 535 23.69 -5.77 2.92
N ILE A 536 22.83 -4.86 2.42
CA ILE A 536 23.09 -4.07 1.20
C ILE A 536 23.40 -2.62 1.56
N THR A 537 22.52 -1.95 2.31
CA THR A 537 22.66 -0.54 2.71
C THR A 537 23.38 -0.44 4.06
N PRO A 538 24.51 0.31 4.16
CA PRO A 538 25.25 0.45 5.42
C PRO A 538 24.45 0.97 6.61
N ASP A 539 23.54 1.91 6.34
CA ASP A 539 22.71 2.62 7.33
C ASP A 539 21.39 1.89 7.66
N TRP A 540 21.27 0.60 7.34
CA TRP A 540 20.04 -0.18 7.52
C TRP A 540 19.57 -0.19 8.99
N LEU A 541 20.49 -0.36 9.94
CA LEU A 541 20.15 -0.48 11.35
C LEU A 541 19.86 0.90 11.96
N GLU A 542 20.57 1.96 11.55
CA GLU A 542 20.23 3.35 11.89
C GLU A 542 18.81 3.71 11.45
N GLU A 543 18.46 3.38 10.20
CA GLU A 543 17.13 3.64 9.64
C GLU A 543 16.05 2.96 10.49
N MET A 544 16.22 1.66 10.75
CA MET A 544 15.24 0.89 11.51
C MET A 544 15.14 1.32 12.98
N VAL A 545 16.26 1.62 13.64
CA VAL A 545 16.27 2.13 15.03
C VAL A 545 15.69 3.54 15.10
N GLY A 546 15.99 4.41 14.13
CA GLY A 546 15.40 5.75 14.04
C GLY A 546 13.87 5.68 14.03
N ILE A 547 13.30 4.81 13.20
CA ILE A 547 11.85 4.57 13.12
C ILE A 547 11.31 3.92 14.40
N ALA A 548 11.96 2.85 14.91
CA ALA A 548 11.53 2.12 16.10
C ALA A 548 11.60 2.97 17.38
N SER A 549 12.42 4.02 17.37
CA SER A 549 12.53 4.97 18.48
C SER A 549 11.39 5.97 18.57
N GLN A 550 10.59 6.12 17.50
CA GLN A 550 9.48 7.05 17.49
C GLN A 550 8.32 6.58 18.39
N PRO A 551 7.65 7.50 19.10
CA PRO A 551 6.49 7.15 19.92
C PRO A 551 5.40 6.45 19.10
N GLY A 552 4.84 5.38 19.65
CA GLY A 552 3.77 4.59 19.03
C GLY A 552 4.22 3.64 17.93
N ASN A 553 5.52 3.59 17.57
CA ASN A 553 6.03 2.61 16.61
C ASN A 553 6.50 1.33 17.33
N GLY A 554 6.10 0.19 16.77
CA GLY A 554 6.38 -1.16 17.28
C GLY A 554 7.42 -1.88 16.42
N ALA A 555 7.02 -2.96 15.74
CA ALA A 555 7.92 -3.71 14.88
C ALA A 555 8.27 -2.93 13.60
N VAL A 556 9.56 -2.87 13.27
CA VAL A 556 10.08 -2.23 12.06
C VAL A 556 10.70 -3.29 11.15
N GLY A 557 10.22 -3.39 9.91
CA GLY A 557 10.69 -4.34 8.90
C GLY A 557 11.52 -3.68 7.80
N ALA A 558 12.53 -4.41 7.33
CA ALA A 558 13.40 -4.00 6.22
C ALA A 558 12.82 -4.39 4.84
N ALA A 559 13.32 -3.78 3.76
CA ALA A 559 13.13 -4.30 2.41
C ALA A 559 14.06 -5.48 2.16
N LEU A 560 13.48 -6.68 2.01
CA LEU A 560 14.23 -7.88 1.67
C LEU A 560 14.12 -8.17 0.18
N TRP A 561 15.28 -8.38 -0.45
CA TRP A 561 15.43 -8.66 -1.86
C TRP A 561 15.87 -10.11 -2.07
N TYR A 562 15.33 -10.73 -3.11
CA TYR A 562 15.92 -11.95 -3.65
C TYR A 562 17.26 -11.63 -4.35
N PRO A 563 18.18 -12.61 -4.49
CA PRO A 563 19.46 -12.42 -5.18
C PRO A 563 19.36 -12.02 -6.66
N ASN A 564 18.17 -12.11 -7.26
CA ASN A 564 17.85 -11.69 -8.63
C ASN A 564 17.33 -10.24 -8.73
N ASP A 565 17.45 -9.43 -7.67
CA ASP A 565 16.96 -8.05 -7.57
C ASP A 565 15.42 -7.90 -7.75
N THR A 566 14.66 -8.89 -7.29
CA THR A 566 13.21 -8.76 -7.11
C THR A 566 12.83 -8.70 -5.64
N LEU A 567 11.84 -7.87 -5.30
CA LEU A 567 11.40 -7.66 -3.94
C LEU A 567 10.75 -8.94 -3.38
N GLN A 568 11.19 -9.36 -2.21
CA GLN A 568 10.62 -10.48 -1.48
C GLN A 568 9.71 -9.98 -0.36
N HIS A 569 10.19 -9.02 0.42
CA HIS A 569 9.41 -8.42 1.51
C HIS A 569 9.27 -6.92 1.32
N GLY A 570 8.13 -6.52 0.75
CA GLY A 570 7.67 -5.14 0.70
C GLY A 570 6.71 -4.78 1.85
N GLY A 571 6.66 -5.60 2.91
CA GLY A 571 5.56 -5.60 3.86
C GLY A 571 4.72 -6.87 3.87
N VAL A 572 3.92 -7.11 4.92
CA VAL A 572 2.93 -8.20 4.96
C VAL A 572 1.51 -7.63 5.13
N LEU A 573 0.62 -8.09 4.25
CA LEU A 573 -0.82 -7.84 4.29
C LEU A 573 -1.54 -9.08 4.81
N ILE A 574 -2.53 -8.88 5.67
CA ILE A 574 -3.40 -9.92 6.21
C ILE A 574 -4.52 -10.23 5.22
N GLY A 575 -4.98 -11.49 5.19
CA GLY A 575 -6.03 -11.99 4.31
C GLY A 575 -5.58 -12.28 2.89
N LEU A 576 -4.42 -11.74 2.46
CA LEU A 576 -3.82 -12.06 1.17
C LEU A 576 -3.46 -13.55 1.12
N GLY A 577 -4.11 -14.31 0.22
CA GLY A 577 -3.91 -15.76 0.12
C GLY A 577 -4.53 -16.58 1.26
N GLY A 578 -5.44 -15.98 2.03
CA GLY A 578 -6.21 -16.64 3.10
C GLY A 578 -5.78 -16.26 4.52
N VAL A 579 -4.48 -16.10 4.78
CA VAL A 579 -3.97 -15.69 6.10
C VAL A 579 -3.16 -14.41 6.00
N ALA A 580 -2.05 -14.44 5.26
CA ALA A 580 -1.19 -13.30 5.06
C ALA A 580 -0.25 -13.50 3.86
N GLY A 581 0.18 -12.41 3.23
CA GLY A 581 1.11 -12.45 2.10
C GLY A 581 1.94 -11.19 1.95
N HIS A 582 3.05 -11.31 1.21
CA HIS A 582 4.00 -10.20 1.04
C HIS A 582 3.53 -9.20 -0.02
N MET A 583 3.45 -7.92 0.38
CA MET A 583 3.12 -6.82 -0.52
C MET A 583 4.23 -6.64 -1.56
N HIS A 584 3.85 -6.38 -2.83
CA HIS A 584 4.77 -6.16 -3.94
C HIS A 584 5.78 -7.29 -4.19
N SER A 585 5.47 -8.53 -3.79
CA SER A 585 6.32 -9.69 -4.07
C SER A 585 6.64 -9.80 -5.56
N ASN A 586 7.91 -10.08 -5.88
CA ASN A 586 8.49 -10.15 -7.22
C ASN A 586 8.56 -8.82 -7.99
N LEU A 587 8.26 -7.68 -7.35
CA LEU A 587 8.46 -6.37 -7.98
C LEU A 587 9.95 -6.16 -8.30
N ILE A 588 10.24 -5.73 -9.52
CA ILE A 588 11.61 -5.48 -9.96
C ILE A 588 12.18 -4.28 -9.22
N ARG A 589 13.41 -4.40 -8.72
CA ARG A 589 14.09 -3.31 -8.00
C ARG A 589 14.13 -2.03 -8.82
N GLY A 590 13.74 -0.92 -8.18
CA GLY A 590 13.65 0.40 -8.80
C GLY A 590 12.28 0.74 -9.37
N HIS A 591 11.33 -0.21 -9.44
CA HIS A 591 9.92 0.09 -9.68
C HIS A 591 9.27 0.61 -8.40
N PHE A 592 8.29 1.50 -8.57
CA PHE A 592 7.66 2.22 -7.46
C PHE A 592 6.45 1.51 -6.84
N GLY A 593 5.95 0.45 -7.50
CA GLY A 593 4.77 -0.28 -7.04
C GLY A 593 3.50 0.56 -7.12
N TYR A 594 2.45 0.09 -6.44
CA TYR A 594 1.15 0.73 -6.42
C TYR A 594 1.25 2.15 -5.83
N PHE A 595 1.00 3.17 -6.65
CA PHE A 595 1.07 4.59 -6.29
C PHE A 595 2.32 4.98 -5.47
N GLY A 596 3.48 4.43 -5.80
CA GLY A 596 4.73 4.80 -5.10
C GLY A 596 5.00 4.05 -3.79
N ARG A 597 4.05 3.22 -3.32
CA ARG A 597 4.14 2.55 -2.02
C ARG A 597 5.32 1.60 -1.88
N ALA A 598 5.94 1.09 -2.94
CA ALA A 598 7.15 0.26 -2.81
C ALA A 598 8.43 1.08 -2.55
N ALA A 599 8.34 2.42 -2.55
CA ALA A 599 9.49 3.30 -2.44
C ALA A 599 9.43 4.29 -1.27
N VAL A 600 8.37 4.21 -0.45
CA VAL A 600 8.18 5.05 0.74
C VAL A 600 7.88 4.21 2.00
N THR A 601 8.29 4.73 3.16
CA THR A 601 7.99 4.17 4.47
C THR A 601 6.49 4.21 4.74
N GLN A 602 5.93 3.16 5.33
CA GLN A 602 4.50 3.11 5.65
C GLN A 602 4.19 2.16 6.79
N ASN A 603 3.04 2.38 7.43
CA ASN A 603 2.46 1.42 8.36
C ASN A 603 1.85 0.24 7.62
N LEU A 604 2.00 -0.96 8.20
CA LEU A 604 1.42 -2.20 7.70
C LEU A 604 0.90 -3.04 8.87
N SER A 605 0.07 -4.04 8.57
CA SER A 605 -0.39 -4.97 9.60
C SER A 605 0.75 -5.81 10.16
N ALA A 606 1.66 -6.27 9.30
CA ALA A 606 2.80 -7.07 9.73
C ALA A 606 4.07 -6.84 8.89
N VAL A 607 5.20 -7.20 9.48
CA VAL A 607 6.52 -7.28 8.86
C VAL A 607 7.17 -8.61 9.20
N THR A 608 8.10 -9.09 8.37
CA THR A 608 8.68 -10.41 8.60
C THR A 608 9.80 -10.41 9.63
N ALA A 609 9.87 -11.46 10.45
CA ALA A 609 10.97 -11.66 11.40
C ALA A 609 12.29 -12.10 10.77
N ALA A 610 12.37 -12.22 9.43
CA ALA A 610 13.65 -12.44 8.75
C ALA A 610 14.62 -11.24 8.92
N CYS A 611 14.08 -10.02 9.08
CA CYS A 611 14.80 -8.85 9.57
C CYS A 611 13.80 -7.87 10.20
N LEU A 612 13.70 -7.88 11.54
CA LEU A 612 12.74 -7.08 12.31
C LEU A 612 13.42 -6.42 13.50
N VAL A 613 13.29 -5.10 13.64
CA VAL A 613 13.76 -4.35 14.80
C VAL A 613 12.58 -3.92 15.67
N ILE A 614 12.69 -4.11 16.98
CA ILE A 614 11.67 -3.69 17.95
C ILE A 614 12.30 -3.32 19.29
N ARG A 615 11.69 -2.38 20.01
CA ARG A 615 12.06 -2.08 21.40
C ARG A 615 11.79 -3.31 22.27
N LYS A 616 12.78 -3.72 23.06
CA LYS A 616 12.69 -4.92 23.92
C LYS A 616 11.51 -4.85 24.87
N SER A 617 11.21 -3.69 25.45
CA SER A 617 10.06 -3.52 26.34
C SER A 617 8.72 -3.85 25.66
N ILE A 618 8.56 -3.52 24.38
CA ILE A 618 7.34 -3.85 23.60
C ILE A 618 7.30 -5.34 23.30
N TYR A 619 8.45 -5.93 22.93
CA TYR A 619 8.55 -7.38 22.73
C TYR A 619 8.14 -8.15 23.99
N ASP A 620 8.62 -7.71 25.15
CA ASP A 620 8.29 -8.30 26.46
C ASP A 620 6.81 -8.06 26.83
N GLU A 621 6.27 -6.87 26.57
CA GLU A 621 4.87 -6.50 26.84
C GLU A 621 3.87 -7.42 26.13
N VAL A 622 4.11 -7.74 24.86
CA VAL A 622 3.22 -8.63 24.11
C VAL A 622 3.52 -10.12 24.34
N GLY A 623 4.53 -10.46 25.13
CA GLY A 623 4.92 -11.84 25.46
C GLY A 623 5.79 -12.54 24.40
N GLY A 624 6.52 -11.79 23.57
CA GLY A 624 7.42 -12.34 22.55
C GLY A 624 6.70 -13.03 21.39
N LEU A 625 7.42 -13.88 20.64
CA LEU A 625 6.83 -14.68 19.56
C LEU A 625 6.02 -15.86 20.12
N ASP A 626 4.90 -16.22 19.49
CA ASP A 626 4.10 -17.36 19.95
C ASP A 626 4.77 -18.69 19.59
N GLU A 627 5.14 -19.46 20.60
CA GLU A 627 5.85 -20.73 20.44
C GLU A 627 4.98 -21.85 19.85
N ARG A 628 3.67 -21.66 19.72
CA ARG A 628 2.79 -22.57 18.97
C ARG A 628 3.00 -22.46 17.46
N LEU A 629 3.54 -21.32 17.01
CA LEU A 629 3.92 -21.06 15.62
C LEU A 629 5.43 -21.23 15.47
N ALA A 630 5.86 -22.44 15.11
CA ALA A 630 7.28 -22.79 15.09
C ALA A 630 7.99 -22.29 13.83
N VAL A 631 7.27 -22.14 12.71
CA VAL A 631 7.86 -21.83 11.40
C VAL A 631 7.09 -20.76 10.64
N ALA A 632 5.80 -20.95 10.39
CA ALA A 632 5.01 -19.99 9.62
C ALA A 632 4.19 -19.07 10.54
N PHE A 633 3.94 -17.84 10.06
CA PHE A 633 3.05 -16.84 10.66
C PHE A 633 3.42 -16.34 12.07
N ASN A 634 4.54 -16.78 12.67
CA ASN A 634 4.96 -16.31 13.99
C ASN A 634 5.16 -14.78 14.03
N ASP A 635 5.70 -14.22 12.95
CA ASP A 635 5.91 -12.80 12.76
C ASP A 635 4.60 -12.05 12.51
N VAL A 636 3.68 -12.67 11.77
CA VAL A 636 2.33 -12.14 11.53
C VAL A 636 1.53 -12.03 12.83
N ASP A 637 1.41 -13.13 13.58
CA ASP A 637 0.76 -13.14 14.89
C ASP A 637 1.37 -12.11 15.85
N PHE A 638 2.71 -12.09 15.93
CA PHE A 638 3.43 -11.14 16.77
C PHE A 638 3.11 -9.69 16.41
N CYS A 639 3.17 -9.34 15.12
CA CYS A 639 2.84 -8.00 14.65
C CYS A 639 1.39 -7.63 14.95
N LEU A 640 0.45 -8.56 14.84
CA LEU A 640 -0.95 -8.32 15.18
C LEU A 640 -1.14 -8.05 16.69
N ARG A 641 -0.44 -8.81 17.56
CA ARG A 641 -0.43 -8.52 19.02
C ARG A 641 0.22 -7.19 19.36
N VAL A 642 1.30 -6.82 18.67
CA VAL A 642 1.93 -5.48 18.79
C VAL A 642 0.94 -4.38 18.39
N ARG A 643 0.14 -4.61 17.35
CA ARG A 643 -0.92 -3.68 16.94
C ARG A 643 -2.04 -3.58 17.97
N ASP A 644 -2.51 -4.70 18.51
CA ASP A 644 -3.56 -4.73 19.54
C ASP A 644 -3.12 -4.07 20.85
N ALA A 645 -1.83 -4.06 21.15
CA ALA A 645 -1.23 -3.29 22.24
C ALA A 645 -1.15 -1.77 21.97
N GLY A 646 -1.60 -1.31 20.80
CA GLY A 646 -1.66 0.12 20.43
C GLY A 646 -0.43 0.65 19.71
N TYR A 647 0.50 -0.22 19.30
CA TYR A 647 1.67 0.17 18.51
C TYR A 647 1.41 0.02 17.00
N ARG A 648 2.21 0.67 16.18
CA ARG A 648 2.14 0.57 14.72
C ARG A 648 3.35 -0.17 14.18
N ASN A 649 3.12 -1.18 13.35
CA ASN A 649 4.21 -1.83 12.62
C ASN A 649 4.55 -0.97 11.39
N VAL A 650 5.84 -0.86 11.08
CA VAL A 650 6.35 0.01 10.03
C VAL A 650 7.25 -0.78 9.10
N TRP A 651 7.07 -0.63 7.80
CA TRP A 651 8.01 -1.12 6.81
C TRP A 651 8.75 0.04 6.18
N THR A 652 10.07 -0.09 6.03
CA THR A 652 10.91 0.91 5.34
C THR A 652 11.59 0.31 4.11
N PRO A 653 11.49 0.95 2.93
CA PRO A 653 12.26 0.58 1.75
C PRO A 653 13.74 0.98 1.82
N HIS A 654 14.14 1.69 2.88
CA HIS A 654 15.45 2.32 2.98
C HIS A 654 16.47 1.50 3.78
N ALA A 655 16.02 0.45 4.48
CA ALA A 655 16.87 -0.62 4.99
C ALA A 655 16.81 -1.79 4.01
N GLU A 656 17.79 -1.91 3.12
CA GLU A 656 17.83 -2.94 2.08
C GLU A 656 18.80 -4.07 2.46
N LEU A 657 18.31 -5.30 2.42
CA LEU A 657 19.11 -6.52 2.62
C LEU A 657 18.71 -7.58 1.59
N TYR A 658 19.64 -8.47 1.23
CA TYR A 658 19.28 -9.70 0.53
C TYR A 658 18.86 -10.76 1.53
N HIS A 659 17.88 -11.57 1.16
CA HIS A 659 17.51 -12.78 1.88
C HIS A 659 17.62 -13.96 0.92
N HIS A 660 18.57 -14.86 1.17
CA HIS A 660 18.90 -15.99 0.29
C HIS A 660 17.94 -17.18 0.49
N GLU A 661 16.67 -16.89 0.74
CA GLU A 661 15.60 -17.77 1.21
C GLU A 661 15.64 -19.20 0.64
N SER A 662 15.29 -20.18 1.50
CA SER A 662 15.25 -21.61 1.20
C SER A 662 16.60 -22.29 0.97
N ALA A 663 17.73 -21.61 1.19
CA ALA A 663 19.06 -22.23 1.12
C ALA A 663 19.27 -23.33 2.18
N THR A 664 18.62 -23.25 3.35
CA THR A 664 18.65 -24.28 4.40
C THR A 664 17.27 -24.93 4.65
N ARG A 665 16.17 -24.17 4.49
CA ARG A 665 14.82 -24.60 4.87
C ARG A 665 14.10 -25.45 3.83
N GLY A 666 14.29 -25.23 2.52
CA GLY A 666 13.45 -25.84 1.46
C GLY A 666 11.95 -25.43 1.53
N SER A 667 11.11 -25.98 0.64
CA SER A 667 9.69 -25.60 0.52
C SER A 667 8.80 -26.24 1.60
N ASP A 668 7.83 -25.47 2.12
CA ASP A 668 6.78 -25.98 3.03
C ASP A 668 5.76 -26.90 2.35
N MET A 669 5.80 -27.00 1.02
CA MET A 669 4.94 -27.89 0.23
C MET A 669 5.42 -29.35 0.22
N LEU A 670 6.49 -29.68 0.96
CA LEU A 670 6.91 -31.06 1.18
C LEU A 670 5.96 -31.77 2.16
N PRO A 671 5.62 -33.06 1.96
CA PRO A 671 4.57 -33.75 2.73
C PRO A 671 4.66 -33.61 4.26
N GLU A 672 5.87 -33.72 4.82
CA GLU A 672 6.11 -33.63 6.27
C GLU A 672 6.00 -32.19 6.82
N LYS A 673 6.24 -31.17 5.97
CA LYS A 673 6.17 -29.74 6.34
C LYS A 673 4.77 -29.17 6.15
N TYR A 674 4.03 -29.75 5.20
CA TYR A 674 2.66 -29.35 4.89
C TYR A 674 1.71 -29.58 6.06
N GLU A 675 1.83 -30.69 6.80
CA GLU A 675 0.95 -30.95 7.95
C GLU A 675 1.15 -29.91 9.07
N ARG A 676 2.40 -29.51 9.36
CA ARG A 676 2.69 -28.41 10.29
C ARG A 676 2.12 -27.11 9.77
N PHE A 677 2.38 -26.76 8.52
CA PHE A 677 1.88 -25.52 7.91
C PHE A 677 0.35 -25.41 8.01
N VAL A 678 -0.38 -26.49 7.73
CA VAL A 678 -1.84 -26.54 7.88
C VAL A 678 -2.27 -26.36 9.35
N LYS A 679 -1.53 -26.89 10.32
CA LYS A 679 -1.81 -26.67 11.75
C LYS A 679 -1.62 -25.19 12.14
N GLU A 680 -0.56 -24.55 11.64
CA GLU A 680 -0.28 -23.13 11.88
C GLU A 680 -1.33 -22.22 11.21
N VAL A 681 -1.78 -22.55 9.99
CA VAL A 681 -2.92 -21.87 9.33
C VAL A 681 -4.19 -21.96 10.17
N ARG A 682 -4.57 -23.18 10.59
CA ARG A 682 -5.78 -23.37 11.42
C ARG A 682 -5.69 -22.65 12.77
N TRP A 683 -4.49 -22.55 13.32
CA TRP A 683 -4.28 -21.78 14.54
C TRP A 683 -4.50 -20.28 14.29
N MET A 684 -3.96 -19.72 13.21
CA MET A 684 -4.19 -18.32 12.82
C MET A 684 -5.67 -18.04 12.59
N GLU A 685 -6.36 -18.92 11.86
CA GLU A 685 -7.81 -18.80 11.61
C GLU A 685 -8.62 -18.86 12.92
N ALA A 686 -8.27 -19.76 13.84
CA ALA A 686 -8.95 -19.88 15.13
C ALA A 686 -8.68 -18.71 16.07
N GLN A 687 -7.46 -18.16 16.05
CA GLN A 687 -7.04 -17.09 16.93
C GLN A 687 -7.53 -15.72 16.46
N TRP A 688 -7.43 -15.43 15.16
CA TRP A 688 -7.67 -14.11 14.59
C TRP A 688 -9.00 -13.98 13.85
N GLY A 689 -9.59 -15.08 13.39
CA GLY A 689 -10.94 -15.11 12.82
C GLY A 689 -11.20 -14.03 11.76
N GLU A 690 -12.25 -13.23 11.97
CA GLU A 690 -12.65 -12.16 11.06
C GLU A 690 -11.60 -11.06 10.90
N ALA A 691 -10.69 -10.88 11.87
CA ALA A 691 -9.60 -9.91 11.75
C ALA A 691 -8.67 -10.23 10.57
N LEU A 692 -8.66 -11.49 10.09
CA LEU A 692 -7.93 -11.86 8.89
C LEU A 692 -8.58 -11.38 7.59
N SER A 693 -9.85 -10.96 7.62
CA SER A 693 -10.60 -10.54 6.44
C SER A 693 -10.42 -9.07 6.09
N PHE A 694 -9.82 -8.28 6.99
CA PHE A 694 -9.67 -6.83 6.85
C PHE A 694 -8.23 -6.40 7.19
N ASP A 695 -7.58 -5.75 6.24
CA ASP A 695 -6.25 -5.16 6.44
C ASP A 695 -6.33 -3.64 6.23
N PRO A 696 -6.04 -2.80 7.25
CA PRO A 696 -6.14 -1.35 7.13
C PRO A 696 -5.17 -0.76 6.09
N ALA A 697 -4.09 -1.47 5.74
CA ALA A 697 -3.15 -1.05 4.70
C ALA A 697 -3.57 -1.47 3.28
N TYR A 698 -4.72 -2.15 3.11
CA TYR A 698 -5.18 -2.69 1.82
C TYR A 698 -6.69 -2.49 1.59
N ASN A 699 -7.01 -1.64 0.62
CA ASN A 699 -8.37 -1.20 0.33
C ASN A 699 -9.33 -2.38 0.01
N PRO A 700 -10.60 -2.33 0.47
CA PRO A 700 -11.59 -3.37 0.19
C PRO A 700 -11.96 -3.54 -1.29
N ASN A 701 -11.69 -2.54 -2.14
CA ASN A 701 -11.88 -2.61 -3.59
C ASN A 701 -10.75 -3.36 -4.32
N LEU A 702 -9.72 -3.83 -3.60
CA LEU A 702 -8.60 -4.57 -4.14
C LEU A 702 -8.65 -6.07 -3.77
N ASP A 703 -8.23 -6.91 -4.71
CA ASP A 703 -8.31 -8.37 -4.61
C ASP A 703 -7.26 -8.91 -3.63
N THR A 704 -7.67 -9.85 -2.78
CA THR A 704 -6.83 -10.55 -1.79
C THR A 704 -6.39 -11.94 -2.26
N ASN A 705 -6.73 -12.34 -3.49
CA ASN A 705 -6.33 -13.60 -4.07
C ASN A 705 -4.91 -13.51 -4.63
N THR A 706 -4.05 -14.44 -4.22
CA THR A 706 -2.67 -14.54 -4.71
C THR A 706 -2.56 -15.11 -6.14
N ALA A 707 -3.68 -15.56 -6.73
CA ALA A 707 -3.73 -16.01 -8.12
C ALA A 707 -3.69 -14.85 -9.12
N VAL A 708 -3.97 -13.62 -8.67
CA VAL A 708 -3.87 -12.39 -9.47
C VAL A 708 -2.71 -11.52 -8.99
N ALA A 709 -2.30 -10.54 -9.81
CA ALA A 709 -1.28 -9.60 -9.38
C ALA A 709 -1.79 -8.80 -8.17
N PRO A 710 -0.94 -8.52 -7.15
CA PRO A 710 -1.30 -7.62 -6.06
C PRO A 710 -1.82 -6.28 -6.60
N PHE A 711 -2.80 -5.68 -5.90
CA PHE A 711 -3.47 -4.43 -6.31
C PHE A 711 -4.33 -4.54 -7.57
N SER A 712 -4.77 -5.75 -7.93
CA SER A 712 -5.86 -5.93 -8.91
C SER A 712 -7.21 -5.55 -8.30
N LEU A 713 -8.17 -5.14 -9.13
CA LEU A 713 -9.55 -4.87 -8.70
C LEU A 713 -10.19 -6.14 -8.14
N ALA A 714 -10.85 -6.03 -6.99
CA ALA A 714 -11.68 -7.11 -6.46
C ALA A 714 -12.97 -7.28 -7.27
N HIS A 715 -13.36 -8.53 -7.52
CA HIS A 715 -14.61 -8.88 -8.21
C HIS A 715 -15.33 -10.04 -7.50
N PRO A 716 -16.35 -9.77 -6.66
CA PRO A 716 -16.83 -8.44 -6.25
C PRO A 716 -15.89 -7.74 -5.25
N PRO A 717 -15.99 -6.41 -5.09
CA PRO A 717 -15.41 -5.67 -3.96
C PRO A 717 -15.85 -6.22 -2.60
N ARG A 718 -15.00 -6.04 -1.59
CA ARG A 718 -15.31 -6.44 -0.20
C ARG A 718 -16.13 -5.38 0.57
N ILE A 719 -16.60 -4.35 -0.12
CA ILE A 719 -17.49 -3.30 0.39
C ILE A 719 -18.55 -3.01 -0.68
N ASP A 720 -19.81 -2.77 -0.28
CA ASP A 720 -20.84 -2.30 -1.21
C ASP A 720 -20.72 -0.79 -1.45
N MET A 721 -21.09 -0.31 -2.64
CA MET A 721 -21.01 1.10 -3.06
C MET A 721 -21.58 2.11 -2.04
N LEU A 722 -22.67 1.72 -1.38
CA LEU A 722 -23.36 2.60 -0.43
C LEU A 722 -23.07 2.21 1.02
N ASP A 723 -22.13 1.29 1.27
CA ASP A 723 -21.82 0.78 2.59
C ASP A 723 -20.85 1.61 3.41
#